data_AF-A0AAU1PDS3-F1
#
_entry.id   AF-A0AAU1PDS3-F1
#
_cell.length_a   1.000
_cell.length_b   1.000
_cell.length_c   1.000
_cell.angle_alpha   90.00
_cell.angle_beta   90.00
_cell.angle_gamma   90.00
#
_symmetry.space_group_name_H-M   'P 1'
#
loop_
_entity.id
_entity.type
_entity.pdbx_description
1 polymer ?
#
loop_
_entity_poly.entity_id
_entity_poly.type
_entity_poly.pdbx_seq_one_letter_code
_entity_poly.pdbx_strand_id
1 'polypeptide(L)'
;MVGSGDGWSVTQAAGGYVVSLTLDAALPVKNDAPELLADGVDLGPATESADGRTLTVTTPDTSVATAKSITWQWSSGGDSTATGPTTLLSGAAQSQAQRRLQSSAANDIGGSGPTSGDPTTDGTSPYTIADYNFGAQSIPLEDIGGIRGELEGRIYLPSGAGAHPLVIFVHGRHSSCYNLTTLKGASGWPCPAGTAPIISYAGYDGAGEALAADGYTVVSISANAINANDNQLSPDDGAITRGQLALDTLTMLKKANQGEPVSYHDAATDQDVTLDQALTAGRTTYSAGTLTASRLVGTMDFGRIGLMGHSRGGEGVVTAGTLNEGLANPWNIKSVFALAPIDFTRATLPDVVTTTLLPYCDGDVSDQQGQHFYADSRGNTFSDDVQRSDIWVMGADHNFFNTSWTPPFPGGSDDWSSANDAVCGTSSTALASGKNIRLTAEQQNQVGAAYISGFFELTLGGQTQYQGMFDGSQQVPPSVAGFADVRTVAEQPSSLREDIASFKTTSPLIGTTTGATATVCANKYGRTVPEPLPYCTNPGSTLTNQQVPYWTPASFAPNVPLNPMTHLTWTAATGALGVTLPAAQQNVSGYEEMTVNMSPDESVTAGTDMTLSVTDASGRTWSDLVSGLNKWGVTRMPSSTSTNLNKIVLQQVRVPTATLAAAGLDLKHVTKVAFTAAVGVDTVTTGGVYLSDLGFDSKGVGTPNSHTRSTVNVASTVAEEGDGPGTGDIAVYLSQPSTAPVTAYLTVVGSATGKVGLAMQPVTFRPGTTCRAVTVPLTGDSVAGAAPTTAYKIGVSNSSNAVLGSQDFGTLTVREDDGVTGTAPAAPPVGVQGDVCAEHQALAQSGTLTVSDSKPAPGATVTVGGSGYRSGESVAFTFGSVSLGSAIASGDGTVSFQAVLPADAAYGDHTITAVGAGSGRTGTADVDVLATTTTALTLNPAAPGISEAVVLNAAVTGDGTDGAVVTFRDGTTVLGQGTVTGGTAALSVPAGFKAGTYSFTASFEGTATADTSASDAVRLVLAKGQSAIAASLRQTSTTYGHAVSGIFAVAGANSGTVKVGYGTGSLSVKVSASGSGTFTLPASLSVGTHPVSVQYTGTDFVAPSGVLTQQLKVAKAKSSTALTLSKTKVTYGTSESVRLVVNGHSGADYPTGAVTVTAKVGSATATTKYTLTAAAKGVHTLTIKLPNKTGTAAVTAVYAGNGNYLGSTSAHKQVKLT
;
A
#
# COMPACT_ATOMS: atom_id res chain seq x y z
N MET A 1 9.01 38.51 -7.57
CA MET A 1 8.53 39.38 -6.47
C MET A 1 7.79 40.55 -7.10
N VAL A 2 6.52 40.75 -6.74
CA VAL A 2 5.62 41.76 -7.35
C VAL A 2 5.22 42.88 -6.38
N GLY A 3 5.38 42.65 -5.07
CA GLY A 3 5.21 43.65 -4.03
C GLY A 3 6.10 43.33 -2.82
N SER A 4 6.50 44.36 -2.08
CA SER A 4 7.28 44.21 -0.84
C SER A 4 7.19 45.46 0.02
N GLY A 5 7.32 45.30 1.34
CA GLY A 5 7.43 46.40 2.28
C GLY A 5 8.27 46.01 3.50
N ASP A 6 8.14 46.76 4.59
CA ASP A 6 8.86 46.48 5.82
C ASP A 6 8.38 45.14 6.41
N GLY A 7 9.25 44.13 6.36
CA GLY A 7 9.00 42.81 6.93
C GLY A 7 8.08 41.89 6.11
N TRP A 8 7.59 42.29 4.93
CA TRP A 8 6.71 41.43 4.12
C TRP A 8 7.06 41.43 2.63
N SER A 9 6.67 40.36 1.94
CA SER A 9 6.82 40.21 0.50
C SER A 9 5.64 39.51 -0.15
N VAL A 10 5.36 39.87 -1.40
CA VAL A 10 4.37 39.24 -2.26
C VAL A 10 5.07 38.76 -3.52
N THR A 11 4.97 37.47 -3.79
CA THR A 11 5.61 36.83 -4.93
C THR A 11 4.57 36.16 -5.79
N GLN A 12 4.59 36.44 -7.09
CA GLN A 12 3.77 35.73 -8.07
C GLN A 12 4.18 34.27 -8.13
N ALA A 13 3.20 33.37 -8.10
CA ALA A 13 3.35 31.93 -8.11
C ALA A 13 2.20 31.32 -8.91
N ALA A 14 2.33 30.05 -9.30
CA ALA A 14 1.30 29.38 -10.09
C ALA A 14 -0.09 29.55 -9.48
N GLY A 15 -1.07 30.02 -10.24
CA GLY A 15 -2.45 30.18 -9.76
C GLY A 15 -2.71 31.42 -8.91
N GLY A 16 -1.70 32.25 -8.62
CA GLY A 16 -1.84 33.45 -7.78
C GLY A 16 -0.55 33.98 -7.15
N TYR A 17 -0.53 34.08 -5.82
CA TYR A 17 0.52 34.73 -5.06
C TYR A 17 0.83 34.01 -3.76
N VAL A 18 2.10 34.07 -3.36
CA VAL A 18 2.55 33.74 -2.00
C VAL A 18 2.84 35.04 -1.27
N VAL A 19 2.13 35.25 -0.15
CA VAL A 19 2.30 36.39 0.74
C VAL A 19 3.02 35.90 1.99
N SER A 20 4.14 36.55 2.32
CA SER A 20 4.91 36.22 3.52
C SER A 20 5.11 37.46 4.38
N LEU A 21 4.91 37.31 5.69
CA LEU A 21 5.17 38.32 6.71
C LEU A 21 6.15 37.78 7.75
N THR A 22 7.25 38.49 7.96
CA THR A 22 8.24 38.24 9.01
C THR A 22 7.91 39.08 10.23
N LEU A 23 7.81 38.43 11.38
CA LEU A 23 7.49 39.03 12.68
C LEU A 23 8.76 39.37 13.46
N ASP A 24 8.70 40.42 14.28
CA ASP A 24 9.81 40.83 15.15
C ASP A 24 10.11 39.81 16.27
N ALA A 25 9.11 39.02 16.65
CA ALA A 25 9.18 37.98 17.65
C ALA A 25 8.36 36.77 17.22
N ALA A 26 8.64 35.60 17.82
CA ALA A 26 7.83 34.41 17.59
C ALA A 26 6.40 34.63 18.13
N LEU A 27 5.40 34.07 17.45
CA LEU A 27 4.03 34.08 17.95
C LEU A 27 3.95 33.38 19.33
N PRO A 28 3.13 33.90 20.26
CA PRO A 28 2.83 33.16 21.47
C PRO A 28 2.05 31.89 21.14
N VAL A 29 2.23 30.85 21.94
CA VAL A 29 1.40 29.65 21.84
C VAL A 29 0.00 30.00 22.33
N LYS A 30 -0.97 29.91 21.43
CA LYS A 30 -2.39 30.26 21.63
C LYS A 30 -3.26 29.20 20.94
N ASN A 31 -4.42 28.85 21.48
CA ASN A 31 -5.38 27.97 20.80
C ASN A 31 -6.16 28.73 19.71
N ASP A 32 -5.45 29.31 18.76
CA ASP A 32 -6.03 30.16 17.71
C ASP A 32 -5.11 30.11 16.48
N ALA A 33 -5.71 30.21 15.28
CA ALA A 33 -4.96 30.20 14.03
C ALA A 33 -4.57 31.63 13.63
N PRO A 34 -3.31 31.90 13.26
CA PRO A 34 -2.94 33.21 12.72
C PRO A 34 -3.49 33.36 11.29
N GLU A 35 -3.97 34.54 10.94
CA GLU A 35 -4.44 34.94 9.61
C GLU A 35 -3.62 36.12 9.10
N LEU A 36 -3.41 36.21 7.77
CA LEU A 36 -2.79 37.39 7.16
C LEU A 36 -3.86 38.33 6.59
N LEU A 37 -3.61 39.64 6.69
CA LEU A 37 -4.45 40.65 6.07
C LEU A 37 -3.64 41.50 5.08
N ALA A 38 -4.22 41.77 3.91
CA ALA A 38 -3.72 42.76 2.96
C ALA A 38 -4.59 44.03 3.02
N ASP A 39 -3.99 45.16 3.40
CA ASP A 39 -4.70 46.44 3.56
C ASP A 39 -5.97 46.35 4.44
N GLY A 40 -5.95 45.44 5.43
CA GLY A 40 -7.06 45.14 6.33
C GLY A 40 -8.09 44.14 5.79
N VAL A 41 -7.89 43.56 4.61
CA VAL A 41 -8.70 42.48 4.04
C VAL A 41 -8.07 41.13 4.38
N ASP A 42 -8.86 40.25 4.97
CA ASP A 42 -8.45 38.91 5.38
C ASP A 42 -8.10 38.00 4.18
N LEU A 43 -6.91 37.41 4.22
CA LEU A 43 -6.38 36.46 3.23
C LEU A 43 -6.54 35.00 3.68
N GLY A 44 -7.04 34.76 4.89
CA GLY A 44 -7.26 33.45 5.49
C GLY A 44 -6.10 32.95 6.36
N PRO A 45 -6.22 31.71 6.88
CA PRO A 45 -5.26 31.11 7.79
C PRO A 45 -3.86 31.01 7.18
N ALA A 46 -2.86 31.40 7.96
CA ALA A 46 -1.47 31.43 7.60
C ALA A 46 -0.71 30.23 8.16
N THR A 47 0.20 29.68 7.37
CA THR A 47 1.16 28.68 7.84
C THR A 47 2.28 29.38 8.61
N GLU A 48 2.52 28.89 9.83
CA GLU A 48 3.60 29.35 10.70
C GLU A 48 4.91 28.64 10.35
N SER A 49 6.03 29.37 10.31
CA SER A 49 7.37 28.77 10.17
C SER A 49 7.80 28.04 11.43
N ALA A 50 8.78 27.13 11.31
CA ALA A 50 9.31 26.35 12.43
C ALA A 50 9.79 27.19 13.64
N ASP A 51 10.32 28.39 13.39
CA ASP A 51 10.78 29.32 14.41
C ASP A 51 9.69 30.28 14.94
N GLY A 52 8.47 30.17 14.41
CA GLY A 52 7.30 30.97 14.75
C GLY A 52 7.36 32.43 14.29
N ARG A 53 8.31 32.78 13.41
CA ARG A 53 8.61 34.18 13.02
C ARG A 53 8.17 34.55 11.61
N THR A 54 7.71 33.61 10.81
CA THR A 54 7.21 33.89 9.46
C THR A 54 5.83 33.28 9.31
N LEU A 55 4.91 34.08 8.80
CA LEU A 55 3.57 33.67 8.40
C LEU A 55 3.49 33.69 6.88
N THR A 56 2.96 32.63 6.29
CA THR A 56 2.79 32.52 4.84
C THR A 56 1.37 32.11 4.48
N VAL A 57 0.79 32.84 3.53
CA VAL A 57 -0.50 32.49 2.90
C VAL A 57 -0.30 32.38 1.40
N THR A 58 -0.85 31.30 0.85
CA THR A 58 -1.04 31.16 -0.60
C THR A 58 -2.42 31.69 -0.96
N THR A 59 -2.49 32.63 -1.89
CA THR A 59 -3.72 33.33 -2.23
C THR A 59 -3.87 33.57 -3.75
N PRO A 60 -5.07 33.35 -4.31
CA PRO A 60 -5.39 33.71 -5.70
C PRO A 60 -5.86 35.18 -5.84
N ASP A 61 -5.83 35.98 -4.76
CA ASP A 61 -6.30 37.36 -4.78
C ASP A 61 -5.27 38.31 -5.40
N THR A 62 -5.57 38.82 -6.58
CA THR A 62 -4.74 39.78 -7.32
C THR A 62 -4.52 41.12 -6.61
N SER A 63 -5.36 41.49 -5.63
CA SER A 63 -5.23 42.75 -4.90
C SER A 63 -3.91 42.84 -4.13
N VAL A 64 -3.38 41.69 -3.68
CA VAL A 64 -2.15 41.59 -2.89
C VAL A 64 -0.91 42.08 -3.65
N ALA A 65 -0.92 42.01 -4.99
CA ALA A 65 0.16 42.54 -5.82
C ALA A 65 0.33 44.07 -5.68
N THR A 66 -0.72 44.77 -5.23
CA THR A 66 -0.74 46.22 -5.01
C THR A 66 -0.92 46.61 -3.54
N ALA A 67 -0.84 45.64 -2.62
CA ALA A 67 -1.02 45.88 -1.19
C ALA A 67 -0.02 46.91 -0.67
N LYS A 68 -0.48 47.79 0.22
CA LYS A 68 0.36 48.81 0.88
C LYS A 68 0.88 48.30 2.22
N SER A 69 0.14 47.41 2.87
CA SER A 69 0.50 46.77 4.13
C SER A 69 0.04 45.32 4.16
N ILE A 70 0.90 44.44 4.68
CA ILE A 70 0.53 43.11 5.13
C ILE A 70 0.65 43.10 6.67
N THR A 71 -0.43 42.73 7.34
CA THR A 71 -0.48 42.56 8.80
C THR A 71 -1.00 41.16 9.12
N TRP A 72 -1.11 40.82 10.40
CA TRP A 72 -1.67 39.56 10.85
C TRP A 72 -2.68 39.79 11.97
N GLN A 73 -3.54 38.81 12.19
CA GLN A 73 -4.44 38.73 13.34
C GLN A 73 -4.63 37.27 13.75
N TRP A 74 -5.24 37.03 14.89
CA TRP A 74 -5.81 35.74 15.26
C TRP A 74 -7.16 35.52 14.55
N SER A 75 -7.54 34.27 14.27
CA SER A 75 -8.83 33.93 13.62
C SER A 75 -10.04 34.36 14.44
N SER A 76 -9.91 34.35 15.77
CA SER A 76 -10.92 34.97 16.63
C SER A 76 -10.94 36.50 16.48
N GLY A 77 -9.83 37.14 16.13
CA GLY A 77 -9.67 38.57 15.85
C GLY A 77 -8.61 39.26 16.72
N GLY A 78 -8.01 40.34 16.20
CA GLY A 78 -6.97 41.12 16.86
C GLY A 78 -5.56 40.51 16.76
N ASP A 79 -4.53 41.28 17.09
CA ASP A 79 -3.11 40.97 16.83
C ASP A 79 -2.26 40.93 18.10
N SER A 80 -2.90 40.81 19.27
CA SER A 80 -2.22 40.87 20.56
C SER A 80 -1.25 39.70 20.72
N THR A 81 0.01 40.04 21.02
CA THR A 81 1.05 39.10 21.47
C THR A 81 1.20 39.07 22.99
N ALA A 82 0.29 39.74 23.72
CA ALA A 82 0.39 39.85 25.17
C ALA A 82 0.10 38.50 25.83
N THR A 83 1.11 37.93 26.50
CA THR A 83 0.88 36.85 27.45
C THR A 83 0.20 37.42 28.68
N GLY A 84 -0.91 36.81 29.11
CA GLY A 84 -1.60 37.30 30.30
C GLY A 84 -0.83 37.06 31.60
N PRO A 85 -1.36 37.53 32.74
CA PRO A 85 -0.65 37.54 34.01
C PRO A 85 -0.12 36.16 34.44
N THR A 86 1.15 36.09 34.85
CA THR A 86 1.78 34.87 35.41
C THR A 86 1.71 34.83 36.94
N THR A 87 0.87 35.67 37.54
CA THR A 87 0.66 35.75 39.00
C THR A 87 -0.84 35.75 39.27
N LEU A 88 -1.27 34.88 40.19
CA LEU A 88 -2.67 34.88 40.64
C LEU A 88 -3.01 36.13 41.45
N LEU A 89 -4.28 36.51 41.36
CA LEU A 89 -4.89 37.45 42.28
C LEU A 89 -5.15 36.83 43.64
N SER A 90 -5.44 37.69 44.63
CA SER A 90 -5.99 37.23 45.89
C SER A 90 -7.42 36.71 45.70
N GLY A 91 -7.63 35.41 45.90
CA GLY A 91 -8.97 34.80 45.85
C GLY A 91 -9.97 35.48 46.78
N ALA A 92 -9.53 35.95 47.96
CA ALA A 92 -10.39 36.70 48.88
C ALA A 92 -10.98 37.99 48.27
N ALA A 93 -10.23 38.72 47.45
CA ALA A 93 -10.71 39.92 46.79
C ALA A 93 -11.69 39.60 45.66
N GLN A 94 -11.43 38.54 44.89
CA GLN A 94 -12.33 38.03 43.86
C GLN A 94 -13.66 37.58 44.47
N SER A 95 -13.63 36.75 45.51
CA SER A 95 -14.85 36.34 46.22
C SER A 95 -15.60 37.52 46.86
N GLN A 96 -14.89 38.58 47.28
CA GLN A 96 -15.54 39.80 47.74
C GLN A 96 -16.24 40.56 46.59
N ALA A 97 -15.64 40.59 45.40
CA ALA A 97 -16.26 41.18 44.21
C ALA A 97 -17.53 40.43 43.79
N GLN A 98 -17.48 39.09 43.78
CA GLN A 98 -18.64 38.23 43.52
C GLN A 98 -19.78 38.49 44.50
N ARG A 99 -19.49 38.54 45.82
CA ARG A 99 -20.52 38.86 46.84
C ARG A 99 -21.12 40.25 46.65
N ARG A 100 -20.33 41.25 46.23
CA ARG A 100 -20.84 42.59 45.89
C ARG A 100 -21.83 42.52 44.74
N LEU A 101 -21.51 41.78 43.68
CA LEU A 101 -22.40 41.58 42.54
C LEU A 101 -23.71 40.92 42.97
N GLN A 102 -23.63 39.79 43.69
CA GLN A 102 -24.80 39.02 44.17
C GLN A 102 -25.71 39.83 45.11
N SER A 103 -25.17 40.77 45.86
CA SER A 103 -25.97 41.63 46.76
C SER A 103 -26.84 42.66 46.04
N SER A 104 -26.67 42.82 44.72
CA SER A 104 -27.56 43.65 43.89
C SER A 104 -28.72 42.80 43.37
N ALA A 105 -29.97 43.24 43.61
CA ALA A 105 -31.20 42.52 43.23
C ALA A 105 -31.36 42.24 41.71
N ALA A 106 -30.42 42.72 40.88
CA ALA A 106 -30.37 42.51 39.44
C ALA A 106 -29.51 41.30 39.01
N ASN A 107 -28.70 40.70 39.89
CA ASN A 107 -27.65 39.73 39.54
C ASN A 107 -27.69 38.46 40.39
N ASP A 108 -28.77 37.68 40.24
CA ASP A 108 -28.87 36.34 40.83
C ASP A 108 -27.89 35.37 40.15
N ILE A 109 -27.20 34.54 40.95
CA ILE A 109 -26.36 33.44 40.45
C ILE A 109 -27.28 32.49 39.67
N GLY A 110 -26.83 32.01 38.50
CA GLY A 110 -27.63 31.12 37.69
C GLY A 110 -27.80 29.72 38.26
N GLY A 111 -28.94 29.11 37.96
CA GLY A 111 -29.27 27.72 38.24
C GLY A 111 -30.71 27.55 38.74
N SER A 112 -31.29 26.37 38.55
CA SER A 112 -32.63 26.02 39.07
C SER A 112 -32.61 25.38 40.47
N GLY A 113 -31.42 25.27 41.05
CA GLY A 113 -31.16 24.65 42.35
C GLY A 113 -30.04 23.61 42.30
N PRO A 114 -29.66 23.04 43.44
CA PRO A 114 -28.62 22.01 43.47
C PRO A 114 -29.13 20.65 42.95
N THR A 115 -28.25 19.85 42.36
CA THR A 115 -28.49 18.41 42.18
C THR A 115 -28.61 17.70 43.52
N SER A 116 -29.16 16.48 43.54
CA SER A 116 -29.33 15.72 44.80
C SER A 116 -28.05 15.08 45.33
N GLY A 117 -26.98 15.03 44.52
CA GLY A 117 -25.64 14.55 44.89
C GLY A 117 -24.56 15.47 44.35
N ASP A 118 -23.31 15.21 44.71
CA ASP A 118 -22.14 15.94 44.22
C ASP A 118 -21.05 15.00 43.69
N PRO A 119 -20.74 15.07 42.39
CA PRO A 119 -19.85 14.12 41.74
C PRO A 119 -18.36 14.30 42.12
N THR A 120 -18.01 15.28 42.96
CA THR A 120 -16.65 15.41 43.51
C THR A 120 -16.53 14.85 44.93
N THR A 121 -17.64 14.49 45.57
CA THR A 121 -17.64 14.01 46.96
C THR A 121 -18.38 12.70 47.20
N ASP A 122 -19.19 12.24 46.24
CA ASP A 122 -19.98 11.02 46.38
C ASP A 122 -19.09 9.75 46.31
N GLY A 123 -18.04 9.77 45.49
CA GLY A 123 -17.03 8.70 45.42
C GLY A 123 -16.12 8.65 46.65
N THR A 124 -15.91 7.45 47.21
CA THR A 124 -15.06 7.24 48.40
C THR A 124 -14.11 6.04 48.31
N SER A 125 -14.10 5.35 47.16
CA SER A 125 -13.32 4.14 46.97
C SER A 125 -11.81 4.45 46.90
N PRO A 126 -10.94 3.57 47.41
CA PRO A 126 -9.51 3.75 47.27
C PRO A 126 -9.06 3.54 45.82
N TYR A 127 -8.11 4.35 45.37
CA TYR A 127 -7.48 4.27 44.04
C TYR A 127 -5.96 4.42 44.15
N THR A 128 -5.26 4.14 43.06
CA THR A 128 -3.81 4.36 42.91
C THR A 128 -3.57 5.29 41.73
N ILE A 129 -2.65 6.24 41.89
CA ILE A 129 -2.17 7.10 40.81
C ILE A 129 -0.77 6.65 40.40
N ALA A 130 -0.48 6.62 39.11
CA ALA A 130 0.88 6.49 38.60
C ALA A 130 1.04 7.17 37.24
N ASP A 131 2.21 7.76 37.02
CA ASP A 131 2.59 8.25 35.69
C ASP A 131 3.33 7.13 34.92
N TYR A 132 3.19 7.10 33.60
CA TYR A 132 3.99 6.29 32.69
C TYR A 132 4.66 7.18 31.67
N ASN A 133 5.91 6.90 31.33
CA ASN A 133 6.67 7.65 30.31
C ASN A 133 7.47 6.69 29.43
N PHE A 134 7.03 6.47 28.19
CA PHE A 134 7.75 5.63 27.23
C PHE A 134 8.96 6.32 26.56
N GLY A 135 9.10 7.64 26.73
CA GLY A 135 10.11 8.46 26.06
C GLY A 135 9.49 9.52 25.15
N ALA A 136 10.30 10.51 24.74
CA ALA A 136 9.84 11.70 24.05
C ALA A 136 9.49 11.49 22.56
N GLN A 137 9.93 10.39 21.95
CA GLN A 137 9.69 10.05 20.54
C GLN A 137 9.32 8.57 20.37
N SER A 138 8.30 8.14 21.13
CA SER A 138 7.86 6.76 21.29
C SER A 138 6.88 6.26 20.24
N ILE A 139 6.07 7.14 19.66
CA ILE A 139 4.98 6.78 18.74
C ILE A 139 5.03 7.65 17.48
N PRO A 140 4.86 7.09 16.27
CA PRO A 140 4.61 7.92 15.08
C PRO A 140 3.29 8.67 15.27
N LEU A 141 3.28 9.96 14.99
CA LEU A 141 2.08 10.77 15.05
C LEU A 141 1.45 10.87 13.66
N GLU A 142 0.13 10.65 13.60
CA GLU A 142 -0.64 10.68 12.35
C GLU A 142 -0.82 12.11 11.84
N ASP A 143 -0.77 12.29 10.52
CA ASP A 143 -1.06 13.55 9.81
C ASP A 143 -0.27 14.79 10.26
N ILE A 144 0.96 14.62 10.77
CA ILE A 144 1.80 15.74 11.27
C ILE A 144 3.24 15.69 10.74
N GLY A 145 3.41 15.58 9.43
CA GLY A 145 4.73 15.67 8.79
C GLY A 145 5.71 14.54 9.13
N GLY A 146 5.21 13.38 9.57
CA GLY A 146 6.01 12.17 9.82
C GLY A 146 6.86 12.21 11.10
N ILE A 147 6.57 13.12 12.03
CA ILE A 147 7.27 13.19 13.31
C ILE A 147 6.84 12.08 14.28
N ARG A 148 7.65 11.86 15.31
CA ARG A 148 7.33 10.98 16.44
C ARG A 148 7.10 11.83 17.69
N GLY A 149 6.10 11.46 18.47
CA GLY A 149 5.73 12.11 19.72
C GLY A 149 5.94 11.21 20.94
N GLU A 150 5.72 11.78 22.11
CA GLU A 150 5.72 11.02 23.35
C GLU A 150 4.51 10.10 23.47
N LEU A 151 4.66 9.03 24.25
CA LEU A 151 3.54 8.28 24.79
C LEU A 151 3.71 8.28 26.31
N GLU A 152 3.13 9.30 26.94
CA GLU A 152 3.27 9.61 28.36
C GLU A 152 1.92 10.04 28.93
N GLY A 153 1.68 9.76 30.22
CA GLY A 153 0.46 10.20 30.89
C GLY A 153 0.36 9.75 32.35
N ARG A 154 -0.77 10.08 32.97
CA ARG A 154 -1.15 9.69 34.33
C ARG A 154 -2.34 8.73 34.30
N ILE A 155 -2.25 7.66 35.08
CA ILE A 155 -3.30 6.67 35.29
C ILE A 155 -3.84 6.83 36.71
N TYR A 156 -5.16 6.95 36.84
CA TYR A 156 -5.91 6.85 38.09
C TYR A 156 -6.68 5.53 38.05
N LEU A 157 -6.22 4.54 38.83
CA LEU A 157 -6.74 3.19 38.82
C LEU A 157 -7.51 2.88 40.12
N PRO A 158 -8.82 2.62 40.05
CA PRO A 158 -9.59 2.17 41.20
C PRO A 158 -9.06 0.85 41.77
N SER A 159 -9.10 0.69 43.09
CA SER A 159 -8.64 -0.54 43.77
C SER A 159 -9.72 -1.63 43.84
N GLY A 160 -10.95 -1.33 43.41
CA GLY A 160 -12.07 -2.27 43.40
C GLY A 160 -11.83 -3.45 42.47
N ALA A 161 -12.43 -4.61 42.79
CA ALA A 161 -12.34 -5.80 41.95
C ALA A 161 -13.20 -5.67 40.68
N GLY A 162 -12.72 -6.19 39.56
CA GLY A 162 -13.44 -6.19 38.27
C GLY A 162 -12.99 -5.06 37.33
N ALA A 163 -13.63 -5.02 36.16
CA ALA A 163 -13.35 -4.03 35.13
C ALA A 163 -14.17 -2.75 35.36
N HIS A 164 -13.49 -1.61 35.30
CA HIS A 164 -14.04 -0.26 35.51
C HIS A 164 -14.26 0.44 34.16
N PRO A 165 -15.26 1.33 34.00
CA PRO A 165 -15.34 2.21 32.84
C PRO A 165 -14.00 2.93 32.60
N LEU A 166 -13.67 3.18 31.34
CA LEU A 166 -12.41 3.82 30.96
C LEU A 166 -12.66 5.23 30.43
N VAL A 167 -11.94 6.20 30.96
CA VAL A 167 -12.00 7.59 30.50
C VAL A 167 -10.61 8.07 30.10
N ILE A 168 -10.49 8.64 28.89
CA ILE A 168 -9.23 9.23 28.40
C ILE A 168 -9.34 10.75 28.42
N PHE A 169 -8.38 11.44 29.03
CA PHE A 169 -8.27 12.89 29.00
C PHE A 169 -7.14 13.32 28.07
N VAL A 170 -7.42 14.28 27.18
CA VAL A 170 -6.45 14.86 26.24
C VAL A 170 -6.36 16.35 26.47
N HIS A 171 -5.18 16.85 26.86
CA HIS A 171 -4.99 18.29 27.01
C HIS A 171 -4.86 18.99 25.65
N GLY A 172 -5.15 20.29 25.64
CA GLY A 172 -5.07 21.13 24.44
C GLY A 172 -3.70 21.75 24.18
N ARG A 173 -3.68 22.72 23.25
CA ARG A 173 -2.48 23.47 22.94
C ARG A 173 -2.15 24.39 24.09
N HIS A 174 -0.93 24.29 24.55
CA HIS A 174 -0.27 25.21 25.46
C HIS A 174 1.23 25.10 25.19
N SER A 175 2.05 25.97 25.77
CA SER A 175 3.51 25.81 25.65
C SER A 175 3.92 24.38 26.03
N SER A 176 4.67 23.69 25.17
CA SER A 176 5.09 22.29 25.41
C SER A 176 6.11 22.20 26.55
N CYS A 177 6.91 23.26 26.73
CA CYS A 177 7.97 23.35 27.71
C CYS A 177 7.89 24.68 28.47
N TYR A 178 8.69 24.82 29.53
CA TYR A 178 8.93 26.08 30.21
C TYR A 178 10.43 26.30 30.44
N ASN A 179 10.84 27.56 30.46
CA ASN A 179 12.24 27.92 30.71
C ASN A 179 12.59 27.77 32.20
N LEU A 180 13.67 27.05 32.51
CA LEU A 180 14.06 26.74 33.89
C LEU A 180 14.52 27.96 34.72
N THR A 181 14.81 29.09 34.06
CA THR A 181 15.26 30.33 34.71
C THR A 181 14.14 31.35 34.85
N THR A 182 13.38 31.59 33.76
CA THR A 182 12.30 32.60 33.76
C THR A 182 10.96 32.05 34.21
N LEU A 183 10.80 30.72 34.23
CA LEU A 183 9.55 30.00 34.50
C LEU A 183 8.41 30.35 33.53
N LYS A 184 8.72 30.93 32.38
CA LYS A 184 7.76 31.24 31.32
C LYS A 184 7.67 30.08 30.33
N GLY A 185 6.53 29.99 29.63
CA GLY A 185 6.32 29.02 28.56
C GLY A 185 7.38 29.13 27.46
N ALA A 186 7.71 27.99 26.87
CA ALA A 186 8.64 27.82 25.76
C ALA A 186 8.12 26.72 24.83
N SER A 187 8.43 26.82 23.53
CA SER A 187 8.02 25.85 22.52
C SER A 187 9.17 24.91 22.13
N GLY A 188 8.81 23.74 21.61
CA GLY A 188 9.74 22.74 21.07
C GLY A 188 9.52 21.35 21.68
N TRP A 189 9.85 20.30 20.93
CA TRP A 189 9.79 18.93 21.40
C TRP A 189 10.82 18.02 20.68
N PRO A 190 11.58 17.15 21.40
CA PRO A 190 11.77 17.14 22.85
C PRO A 190 12.23 18.51 23.38
N CYS A 191 11.99 18.78 24.66
CA CYS A 191 12.26 20.12 25.21
C CYS A 191 13.71 20.58 24.95
N PRO A 192 13.91 21.78 24.37
CA PRO A 192 15.24 22.32 24.15
C PRO A 192 16.06 22.45 25.44
N ALA A 193 17.39 22.46 25.31
CA ALA A 193 18.28 22.63 26.46
C ALA A 193 17.97 23.92 27.26
N GLY A 194 17.90 23.81 28.59
CA GLY A 194 17.51 24.91 29.48
C GLY A 194 15.99 25.08 29.67
N THR A 195 15.19 24.19 29.07
CA THR A 195 13.75 24.09 29.28
C THR A 195 13.36 22.72 29.85
N ALA A 196 12.16 22.60 30.38
CA ALA A 196 11.58 21.35 30.90
C ALA A 196 10.12 21.22 30.45
N PRO A 197 9.58 19.99 30.36
CA PRO A 197 8.21 19.78 29.89
C PRO A 197 7.17 20.38 30.83
N ILE A 198 6.11 20.96 30.27
CA ILE A 198 4.89 21.26 31.04
C ILE A 198 4.08 19.97 31.13
N ILE A 199 3.83 19.51 32.36
CA ILE A 199 3.16 18.24 32.64
C ILE A 199 1.64 18.40 32.56
N SER A 200 1.15 18.84 31.40
CA SER A 200 -0.24 19.23 31.18
C SER A 200 -1.25 18.14 31.54
N TYR A 201 -0.90 16.86 31.36
CA TYR A 201 -1.75 15.72 31.70
C TYR A 201 -2.04 15.58 33.20
N ALA A 202 -1.16 16.09 34.08
CA ALA A 202 -1.36 16.08 35.53
C ALA A 202 -2.29 17.21 36.02
N GLY A 203 -2.70 18.11 35.13
CA GLY A 203 -3.52 19.28 35.46
C GLY A 203 -4.97 18.99 35.83
N TYR A 204 -5.44 17.76 35.62
CA TYR A 204 -6.83 17.35 35.81
C TYR A 204 -7.05 16.43 37.02
N ASP A 205 -6.12 16.43 37.99
CA ASP A 205 -6.15 15.58 39.18
C ASP A 205 -7.53 15.61 39.88
N GLY A 206 -8.16 16.78 40.06
CA GLY A 206 -9.47 16.88 40.70
C GLY A 206 -10.58 16.05 40.03
N ALA A 207 -10.64 16.05 38.69
CA ALA A 207 -11.60 15.24 37.94
C ALA A 207 -11.20 13.75 37.91
N GLY A 208 -9.90 13.47 37.72
CA GLY A 208 -9.38 12.11 37.66
C GLY A 208 -9.52 11.35 38.97
N GLU A 209 -9.28 12.03 40.10
CA GLU A 209 -9.43 11.48 41.44
C GLU A 209 -10.90 11.28 41.82
N ALA A 210 -11.79 12.23 41.50
CA ALA A 210 -13.23 12.09 41.74
C ALA A 210 -13.80 10.84 41.03
N LEU A 211 -13.49 10.70 39.74
CA LEU A 211 -13.87 9.55 38.94
C LEU A 211 -13.24 8.25 39.46
N ALA A 212 -11.95 8.25 39.80
CA ALA A 212 -11.30 7.05 40.33
C ALA A 212 -11.87 6.62 41.69
N ALA A 213 -12.23 7.57 42.55
CA ALA A 213 -12.91 7.33 43.82
C ALA A 213 -14.33 6.74 43.63
N ASP A 214 -14.92 6.94 42.45
CA ASP A 214 -16.22 6.39 42.08
C ASP A 214 -16.13 5.13 41.20
N GLY A 215 -14.92 4.60 40.97
CA GLY A 215 -14.72 3.33 40.28
C GLY A 215 -14.57 3.46 38.76
N TYR A 216 -13.95 4.54 38.29
CA TYR A 216 -13.60 4.76 36.89
C TYR A 216 -12.08 4.71 36.72
N THR A 217 -11.59 4.01 35.70
CA THR A 217 -10.18 4.13 35.32
C THR A 217 -10.03 5.37 34.45
N VAL A 218 -9.20 6.31 34.87
CA VAL A 218 -8.91 7.53 34.11
C VAL A 218 -7.47 7.48 33.63
N VAL A 219 -7.24 7.80 32.36
CA VAL A 219 -5.90 7.97 31.79
C VAL A 219 -5.81 9.33 31.11
N SER A 220 -5.03 10.22 31.70
CA SER A 220 -4.78 11.56 31.17
C SER A 220 -3.45 11.59 30.43
N ILE A 221 -3.45 11.93 29.14
CA ILE A 221 -2.29 11.75 28.25
C ILE A 221 -1.65 13.07 27.85
N SER A 222 -0.33 13.03 27.63
CA SER A 222 0.46 14.13 27.08
C SER A 222 0.27 14.25 25.56
N ALA A 223 0.32 15.48 25.06
CA ALA A 223 0.26 15.85 23.66
C ALA A 223 1.18 17.05 23.35
N ASN A 224 2.31 17.15 24.07
CA ASN A 224 3.28 18.22 23.95
C ASN A 224 4.06 18.18 22.63
N ALA A 225 4.35 17.00 22.08
CA ALA A 225 4.89 16.90 20.72
C ALA A 225 3.95 17.51 19.68
N ILE A 226 2.63 17.30 19.84
CA ILE A 226 1.61 17.88 18.97
C ILE A 226 1.59 19.40 19.16
N ASN A 227 1.52 19.89 20.41
CA ASN A 227 1.54 21.34 20.69
C ASN A 227 2.73 22.08 20.06
N ALA A 228 3.88 21.43 19.97
CA ALA A 228 5.10 22.03 19.44
C ALA A 228 5.12 22.11 17.90
N ASN A 229 4.24 21.38 17.20
CA ASN A 229 4.35 21.17 15.75
C ASN A 229 3.01 21.29 14.98
N ASP A 230 1.88 21.42 15.67
CA ASP A 230 0.54 21.34 15.06
C ASP A 230 0.29 22.41 13.99
N ASN A 231 0.44 23.70 14.31
CA ASN A 231 0.25 24.82 13.35
C ASN A 231 1.15 24.77 12.11
N GLN A 232 2.30 24.11 12.23
CA GLN A 232 3.36 24.17 11.22
C GLN A 232 3.28 22.98 10.27
N LEU A 233 2.90 21.82 10.78
CA LEU A 233 3.02 20.54 10.07
C LEU A 233 1.69 19.83 9.83
N SER A 234 0.63 20.16 10.57
CA SER A 234 -0.67 19.49 10.46
C SER A 234 -1.59 20.21 9.48
N PRO A 235 -2.21 19.54 8.50
CA PRO A 235 -3.18 20.15 7.60
C PRO A 235 -4.40 20.73 8.32
N ASP A 236 -4.81 20.12 9.42
CA ASP A 236 -6.00 20.47 10.21
C ASP A 236 -5.64 21.14 11.55
N ASP A 237 -4.39 21.60 11.72
CA ASP A 237 -3.91 22.18 12.97
C ASP A 237 -3.91 21.19 14.17
N GLY A 238 -3.85 19.88 13.91
CA GLY A 238 -3.50 18.82 14.87
C GLY A 238 -4.68 18.05 15.45
N ALA A 239 -5.89 18.22 14.93
CA ALA A 239 -7.10 17.57 15.45
C ALA A 239 -7.07 16.05 15.22
N ILE A 240 -6.77 15.59 14.01
CA ILE A 240 -6.58 14.18 13.65
C ILE A 240 -5.47 13.57 14.48
N THR A 241 -4.32 14.26 14.59
CA THR A 241 -3.18 13.76 15.37
C THR A 241 -3.56 13.51 16.83
N ARG A 242 -4.32 14.42 17.46
CA ARG A 242 -4.81 14.25 18.84
C ARG A 242 -5.85 13.15 18.95
N GLY A 243 -6.78 13.10 18.00
CA GLY A 243 -7.80 12.08 17.96
C GLY A 243 -7.21 10.68 17.85
N GLN A 244 -6.25 10.50 16.93
CA GLN A 244 -5.52 9.26 16.75
C GLN A 244 -4.68 8.90 17.98
N LEU A 245 -4.02 9.86 18.63
CA LEU A 245 -3.29 9.63 19.87
C LEU A 245 -4.18 9.05 20.99
N ALA A 246 -5.44 9.51 21.09
CA ALA A 246 -6.41 8.94 22.01
C ALA A 246 -6.75 7.48 21.66
N LEU A 247 -6.97 7.17 20.37
CA LEU A 247 -7.26 5.81 19.90
C LEU A 247 -6.05 4.86 20.02
N ASP A 248 -4.83 5.36 19.81
CA ASP A 248 -3.59 4.62 20.01
C ASP A 248 -3.36 4.32 21.49
N THR A 249 -3.73 5.25 22.37
CA THR A 249 -3.74 5.03 23.82
C THR A 249 -4.71 3.92 24.20
N LEU A 250 -5.93 3.89 23.65
CA LEU A 250 -6.88 2.78 23.86
C LEU A 250 -6.27 1.44 23.42
N THR A 251 -5.57 1.43 22.29
CA THR A 251 -4.87 0.24 21.79
C THR A 251 -3.78 -0.24 22.76
N MET A 252 -2.97 0.68 23.28
CA MET A 252 -1.93 0.40 24.28
C MET A 252 -2.53 -0.17 25.58
N LEU A 253 -3.57 0.46 26.09
CA LEU A 253 -4.27 0.05 27.31
C LEU A 253 -4.97 -1.30 27.14
N LYS A 254 -5.53 -1.60 25.97
CA LYS A 254 -6.17 -2.89 25.70
C LYS A 254 -5.18 -4.04 25.78
N LYS A 255 -3.98 -3.87 25.21
CA LYS A 255 -2.88 -4.85 25.32
C LYS A 255 -2.48 -5.05 26.79
N ALA A 256 -2.26 -3.96 27.53
CA ALA A 256 -1.93 -4.03 28.96
C ALA A 256 -3.03 -4.75 29.77
N ASN A 257 -4.30 -4.44 29.51
CA ASN A 257 -5.46 -5.06 30.15
C ASN A 257 -5.58 -6.56 29.83
N GLN A 258 -5.13 -6.99 28.66
CA GLN A 258 -5.09 -8.40 28.24
C GLN A 258 -3.86 -9.16 28.78
N GLY A 259 -2.92 -8.47 29.44
CA GLY A 259 -1.65 -9.04 29.90
C GLY A 259 -0.65 -9.29 28.77
N GLU A 260 -0.85 -8.66 27.62
CA GLU A 260 0.10 -8.69 26.51
C GLU A 260 1.29 -7.77 26.80
N PRO A 261 2.52 -8.12 26.36
CA PRO A 261 3.66 -7.22 26.48
C PRO A 261 3.43 -5.90 25.73
N VAL A 262 3.61 -4.79 26.42
CA VAL A 262 3.58 -3.44 25.84
C VAL A 262 4.99 -2.86 25.87
N SER A 263 5.50 -2.51 24.70
CA SER A 263 6.82 -1.89 24.51
C SER A 263 6.77 -0.95 23.31
N TYR A 264 7.44 0.20 23.43
CA TYR A 264 7.58 1.18 22.35
C TYR A 264 9.05 1.56 22.20
N HIS A 265 9.46 1.85 20.96
CA HIS A 265 10.81 2.32 20.66
C HIS A 265 10.87 3.85 20.77
N ASP A 266 11.63 4.36 21.74
CA ASP A 266 11.91 5.78 21.87
C ASP A 266 13.09 6.17 20.98
N ALA A 267 12.79 6.81 19.86
CA ALA A 267 13.81 7.23 18.90
C ALA A 267 14.76 8.31 19.47
N ALA A 268 14.36 9.04 20.52
CA ALA A 268 15.20 10.06 21.13
C ALA A 268 16.36 9.46 21.94
N THR A 269 16.15 8.29 22.54
CA THR A 269 17.16 7.58 23.33
C THR A 269 17.69 6.31 22.65
N ASP A 270 17.11 5.92 21.51
CA ASP A 270 17.39 4.67 20.78
C ASP A 270 17.23 3.43 21.69
N GLN A 271 16.12 3.39 22.43
CA GLN A 271 15.80 2.31 23.38
C GLN A 271 14.37 1.80 23.23
N ASP A 272 14.19 0.50 23.38
CA ASP A 272 12.87 -0.09 23.57
C ASP A 272 12.49 -0.01 25.05
N VAL A 273 11.38 0.67 25.34
CA VAL A 273 10.87 0.89 26.70
C VAL A 273 9.61 0.08 26.90
N THR A 274 9.64 -0.84 27.86
CA THR A 274 8.47 -1.62 28.30
C THR A 274 7.55 -0.82 29.23
N LEU A 275 6.29 -1.20 29.37
CA LEU A 275 5.35 -0.50 30.26
C LEU A 275 5.80 -0.45 31.73
N ASP A 276 6.43 -1.50 32.26
CA ASP A 276 6.98 -1.47 33.64
C ASP A 276 8.15 -0.49 33.76
N GLN A 277 8.99 -0.37 32.73
CA GLN A 277 10.05 0.64 32.68
C GLN A 277 9.45 2.05 32.55
N ALA A 278 8.41 2.22 31.74
CA ALA A 278 7.71 3.49 31.58
C ALA A 278 7.04 3.95 32.90
N LEU A 279 6.38 3.06 33.62
CA LEU A 279 5.80 3.32 34.94
C LEU A 279 6.88 3.64 36.00
N THR A 280 8.05 3.01 35.89
CA THR A 280 9.19 3.33 36.75
C THR A 280 9.75 4.71 36.44
N ALA A 281 9.88 5.07 35.15
CA ALA A 281 10.33 6.38 34.70
C ALA A 281 9.36 7.50 35.13
N GLY A 282 8.05 7.26 35.08
CA GLY A 282 7.02 8.18 35.55
C GLY A 282 7.11 8.55 37.04
N ARG A 283 7.86 7.81 37.86
CA ARG A 283 8.12 8.22 39.27
C ARG A 283 8.96 9.49 39.39
N THR A 284 9.57 9.96 38.30
CA THR A 284 10.25 11.25 38.24
C THR A 284 9.28 12.43 38.31
N THR A 285 8.07 12.29 37.74
CA THR A 285 7.00 13.29 37.75
C THR A 285 5.99 13.04 38.86
N TYR A 286 5.72 11.77 39.20
CA TYR A 286 4.86 11.38 40.32
C TYR A 286 5.49 10.32 41.22
N SER A 287 6.29 10.78 42.19
CA SER A 287 7.10 9.90 43.06
C SER A 287 6.33 8.91 43.93
N ALA A 288 5.03 9.17 44.19
CA ALA A 288 4.17 8.27 44.95
C ALA A 288 3.60 7.10 44.13
N GLY A 289 3.84 7.07 42.81
CA GLY A 289 3.30 6.05 41.92
C GLY A 289 3.86 4.65 42.17
N THR A 290 2.99 3.69 42.47
CA THR A 290 3.37 2.29 42.81
C THR A 290 2.84 1.24 41.84
N LEU A 291 2.20 1.66 40.75
CA LEU A 291 1.59 0.77 39.76
C LEU A 291 2.64 -0.04 38.96
N THR A 292 2.26 -1.25 38.56
CA THR A 292 3.03 -2.14 37.66
C THR A 292 2.13 -2.59 36.51
N ALA A 293 2.70 -2.99 35.38
CA ALA A 293 1.92 -3.42 34.21
C ALA A 293 0.97 -4.59 34.54
N SER A 294 1.41 -5.53 35.37
CA SER A 294 0.59 -6.66 35.85
C SER A 294 -0.66 -6.26 36.64
N ARG A 295 -0.69 -5.04 37.21
CA ARG A 295 -1.84 -4.54 37.97
C ARG A 295 -2.94 -3.93 37.10
N LEU A 296 -2.68 -3.76 35.80
CA LEU A 296 -3.66 -3.29 34.81
C LEU A 296 -4.46 -4.44 34.18
N VAL A 297 -4.05 -5.69 34.40
CA VAL A 297 -4.69 -6.84 33.76
C VAL A 297 -6.12 -7.02 34.27
N GLY A 298 -7.08 -6.96 33.35
CA GLY A 298 -8.51 -7.16 33.61
C GLY A 298 -9.19 -6.03 34.39
N THR A 299 -8.60 -4.84 34.46
CA THR A 299 -9.14 -3.70 35.23
C THR A 299 -9.98 -2.72 34.41
N MET A 300 -9.97 -2.79 33.08
CA MET A 300 -10.64 -1.81 32.21
C MET A 300 -11.75 -2.42 31.36
N ASP A 301 -12.90 -1.75 31.33
CA ASP A 301 -14.08 -2.08 30.54
C ASP A 301 -14.11 -1.27 29.23
N PHE A 302 -13.58 -1.86 28.16
CA PHE A 302 -13.61 -1.27 26.81
C PHE A 302 -15.02 -1.24 26.18
N GLY A 303 -16.04 -1.73 26.89
CA GLY A 303 -17.44 -1.56 26.54
C GLY A 303 -18.05 -0.24 27.01
N ARG A 304 -17.35 0.54 27.86
CA ARG A 304 -17.82 1.84 28.36
C ARG A 304 -16.66 2.84 28.36
N ILE A 305 -16.46 3.48 27.22
CA ILE A 305 -15.36 4.43 27.00
C ILE A 305 -15.91 5.86 26.97
N GLY A 306 -15.28 6.75 27.73
CA GLY A 306 -15.49 8.20 27.66
C GLY A 306 -14.23 8.93 27.24
N LEU A 307 -14.37 10.06 26.53
CA LEU A 307 -13.26 10.92 26.16
C LEU A 307 -13.52 12.34 26.68
N MET A 308 -12.53 12.97 27.31
CA MET A 308 -12.54 14.39 27.62
C MET A 308 -11.36 15.06 26.92
N GLY A 309 -11.60 16.21 26.31
CA GLY A 309 -10.56 17.00 25.68
C GLY A 309 -10.69 18.46 26.03
N HIS A 310 -9.57 19.13 26.30
CA HIS A 310 -9.54 20.57 26.56
C HIS A 310 -9.02 21.34 25.35
N SER A 311 -9.70 22.40 24.90
CA SER A 311 -9.23 23.29 23.82
C SER A 311 -9.02 22.57 22.49
N ARG A 312 -7.84 22.61 21.86
CA ARG A 312 -7.49 21.69 20.75
C ARG A 312 -7.62 20.20 21.09
N GLY A 313 -7.48 19.84 22.37
CA GLY A 313 -7.81 18.50 22.85
C GLY A 313 -9.30 18.21 22.76
N GLY A 314 -10.16 19.23 22.96
CA GLY A 314 -11.61 19.14 22.81
C GLY A 314 -12.02 18.86 21.37
N GLU A 315 -11.43 19.58 20.42
CA GLU A 315 -11.53 19.24 18.99
C GLU A 315 -11.01 17.83 18.73
N GLY A 316 -9.82 17.49 19.26
CA GLY A 316 -9.20 16.18 19.11
C GLY A 316 -10.06 15.01 19.60
N VAL A 317 -10.80 15.13 20.71
CA VAL A 317 -11.69 14.04 21.18
C VAL A 317 -13.00 13.95 20.40
N VAL A 318 -13.48 15.05 19.81
CA VAL A 318 -14.58 15.00 18.83
C VAL A 318 -14.10 14.30 17.56
N THR A 319 -12.92 14.65 17.06
CA THR A 319 -12.27 13.98 15.93
C THR A 319 -11.92 12.51 16.24
N ALA A 320 -11.56 12.16 17.48
CA ALA A 320 -11.42 10.77 17.88
C ALA A 320 -12.73 9.99 17.70
N GLY A 321 -13.87 10.62 18.00
CA GLY A 321 -15.20 10.05 17.78
C GLY A 321 -15.50 9.81 16.30
N THR A 322 -15.17 10.76 15.42
CA THR A 322 -15.38 10.60 13.97
C THR A 322 -14.44 9.55 13.36
N LEU A 323 -13.15 9.59 13.71
CA LEU A 323 -12.17 8.58 13.30
C LEU A 323 -12.56 7.18 13.77
N ASN A 324 -13.10 7.08 14.99
CA ASN A 324 -13.55 5.81 15.56
C ASN A 324 -14.66 5.14 14.72
N GLU A 325 -15.66 5.90 14.25
CA GLU A 325 -16.70 5.34 13.36
C GLU A 325 -16.18 4.99 11.97
N GLY A 326 -15.06 5.58 11.54
CA GLY A 326 -14.35 5.18 10.33
C GLY A 326 -13.63 3.83 10.44
N LEU A 327 -13.46 3.29 11.64
CA LEU A 327 -12.79 2.00 11.86
C LEU A 327 -13.69 0.83 11.43
N ALA A 328 -13.04 -0.24 10.96
CA ALA A 328 -13.72 -1.51 10.69
C ALA A 328 -14.34 -2.14 11.97
N ASN A 329 -13.74 -1.88 13.13
CA ASN A 329 -14.26 -2.29 14.43
C ASN A 329 -14.13 -1.10 15.41
N PRO A 330 -15.12 -0.21 15.45
CA PRO A 330 -15.10 0.94 16.34
C PRO A 330 -15.02 0.53 17.82
N TRP A 331 -14.32 1.33 18.60
CA TRP A 331 -14.35 1.34 20.06
C TRP A 331 -15.72 1.75 20.58
N ASN A 332 -16.14 1.21 21.72
CA ASN A 332 -17.44 1.54 22.30
C ASN A 332 -17.40 2.86 23.08
N ILE A 333 -17.05 3.95 22.38
CA ILE A 333 -17.10 5.33 22.89
C ILE A 333 -18.57 5.69 23.07
N LYS A 334 -18.95 6.06 24.30
CA LYS A 334 -20.32 6.40 24.67
C LYS A 334 -20.50 7.88 24.98
N SER A 335 -19.43 8.55 25.37
CA SER A 335 -19.48 9.90 25.92
C SER A 335 -18.27 10.73 25.50
N VAL A 336 -18.50 11.96 25.04
CA VAL A 336 -17.45 12.95 24.73
C VAL A 336 -17.72 14.25 25.50
N PHE A 337 -16.74 14.69 26.28
CA PHE A 337 -16.76 15.97 27.00
C PHE A 337 -15.73 16.91 26.37
N ALA A 338 -16.20 17.89 25.61
CA ALA A 338 -15.35 18.90 25.00
C ALA A 338 -15.29 20.14 25.92
N LEU A 339 -14.16 20.32 26.60
CA LEU A 339 -13.90 21.44 27.51
C LEU A 339 -13.22 22.58 26.76
N ALA A 340 -13.76 23.79 26.87
CA ALA A 340 -13.33 25.00 26.15
C ALA A 340 -12.86 24.75 24.70
N PRO A 341 -13.60 23.97 23.88
CA PRO A 341 -13.07 23.46 22.62
C PRO A 341 -12.94 24.53 21.54
N ILE A 342 -12.03 24.26 20.60
CA ILE A 342 -11.97 24.88 19.28
C ILE A 342 -12.73 24.01 18.24
N ASP A 343 -13.01 24.55 17.06
CA ASP A 343 -13.64 23.83 15.94
C ASP A 343 -13.25 24.49 14.60
N PHE A 344 -12.06 24.17 14.08
CA PHE A 344 -11.60 24.73 12.81
C PHE A 344 -12.21 24.03 11.59
N THR A 345 -12.57 22.76 11.76
CA THR A 345 -12.95 21.84 10.68
C THR A 345 -14.45 21.65 10.53
N ARG A 346 -15.25 21.98 11.57
CA ARG A 346 -16.70 21.76 11.65
C ARG A 346 -17.06 20.27 11.62
N ALA A 347 -16.42 19.49 12.48
CA ALA A 347 -16.72 18.07 12.64
C ALA A 347 -18.11 17.87 13.28
N THR A 348 -18.85 16.87 12.79
CA THR A 348 -20.17 16.49 13.33
C THR A 348 -20.10 15.09 13.95
N LEU A 349 -20.61 14.95 15.18
CA LEU A 349 -20.44 13.75 16.01
C LEU A 349 -21.77 13.02 16.25
N PRO A 350 -22.03 11.88 15.56
CA PRO A 350 -23.19 11.03 15.79
C PRO A 350 -23.03 10.09 16.99
N ASP A 351 -24.14 9.48 17.42
CA ASP A 351 -24.23 8.28 18.28
C ASP A 351 -23.53 8.31 19.65
N VAL A 352 -22.98 9.45 20.04
CA VAL A 352 -22.24 9.67 21.29
C VAL A 352 -22.90 10.79 22.09
N VAL A 353 -23.14 10.54 23.38
CA VAL A 353 -23.61 11.59 24.28
C VAL A 353 -22.53 12.65 24.39
N THR A 354 -22.84 13.90 24.08
CA THR A 354 -21.82 14.95 23.92
C THR A 354 -22.16 16.19 24.72
N THR A 355 -21.17 16.71 25.46
CA THR A 355 -21.29 17.99 26.17
C THR A 355 -20.13 18.90 25.83
N THR A 356 -20.43 20.15 25.51
CA THR A 356 -19.45 21.22 25.30
C THR A 356 -19.53 22.22 26.44
N LEU A 357 -18.44 22.38 27.20
CA LEU A 357 -18.33 23.37 28.28
C LEU A 357 -17.51 24.58 27.81
N LEU A 358 -18.09 25.77 27.89
CA LEU A 358 -17.56 27.02 27.34
C LEU A 358 -17.32 28.05 28.47
N PRO A 359 -16.07 28.47 28.73
CA PRO A 359 -15.79 29.52 29.70
C PRO A 359 -16.16 30.90 29.16
N TYR A 360 -16.90 31.69 29.93
CA TYR A 360 -17.38 33.01 29.45
C TYR A 360 -16.28 34.06 29.33
N CYS A 361 -15.29 34.03 30.23
CA CYS A 361 -14.11 34.90 30.23
C CYS A 361 -12.89 34.23 29.59
N ASP A 362 -13.12 33.32 28.63
CA ASP A 362 -12.08 32.70 27.81
C ASP A 362 -11.34 33.77 27.00
N GLY A 363 -10.04 33.90 27.24
CA GLY A 363 -9.15 34.79 26.51
C GLY A 363 -8.38 34.10 25.39
N ASP A 364 -8.31 32.78 25.42
CA ASP A 364 -7.60 31.95 24.45
C ASP A 364 -8.51 31.64 23.24
N VAL A 365 -9.57 30.88 23.45
CA VAL A 365 -10.66 30.60 22.48
C VAL A 365 -11.80 31.59 22.73
N SER A 366 -11.47 32.87 22.63
CA SER A 366 -12.35 33.97 23.00
C SER A 366 -13.63 34.08 22.17
N ASP A 367 -13.74 33.38 21.04
CA ASP A 367 -14.94 33.30 20.21
C ASP A 367 -15.84 32.09 20.48
N GLN A 368 -15.37 31.14 21.30
CA GLN A 368 -16.13 29.97 21.72
C GLN A 368 -16.67 29.14 20.54
N GLN A 369 -15.89 29.07 19.45
CA GLN A 369 -16.29 28.36 18.24
C GLN A 369 -16.63 26.87 18.45
N GLY A 370 -16.08 26.21 19.47
CA GLY A 370 -16.46 24.82 19.78
C GLY A 370 -17.95 24.62 20.15
N GLN A 371 -18.72 25.70 20.34
CA GLN A 371 -20.19 25.70 20.33
C GLN A 371 -20.76 24.98 19.08
N HIS A 372 -20.07 25.05 17.93
CA HIS A 372 -20.51 24.42 16.70
C HIS A 372 -20.71 22.90 16.81
N PHE A 373 -19.96 22.19 17.67
CA PHE A 373 -20.13 20.74 17.86
C PHE A 373 -21.55 20.38 18.30
N TYR A 374 -22.15 21.19 19.16
CA TYR A 374 -23.56 21.06 19.51
C TYR A 374 -24.46 21.49 18.34
N ALA A 375 -24.20 22.65 17.73
CA ALA A 375 -25.07 23.23 16.70
C ALA A 375 -25.19 22.40 15.42
N ASP A 376 -24.09 21.83 14.95
CA ASP A 376 -24.00 21.09 13.69
C ASP A 376 -24.38 19.61 13.87
N SER A 377 -24.19 19.04 15.07
CA SER A 377 -24.54 17.62 15.34
C SER A 377 -26.01 17.39 15.74
N ARG A 378 -26.78 18.45 16.01
CA ARG A 378 -28.18 18.40 16.49
C ARG A 378 -29.23 18.62 15.39
N GLY A 379 -30.49 18.28 15.67
CA GLY A 379 -31.62 18.57 14.79
C GLY A 379 -31.70 17.67 13.56
N ASN A 380 -31.53 16.36 13.79
CA ASN A 380 -31.59 15.29 12.79
C ASN A 380 -30.48 15.34 11.72
N THR A 381 -29.32 15.94 12.02
CA THR A 381 -28.07 15.76 11.24
C THR A 381 -27.73 14.26 11.08
N PHE A 382 -28.05 13.48 12.11
CA PHE A 382 -27.97 12.04 12.14
C PHE A 382 -29.27 11.43 12.67
N SER A 383 -29.53 10.18 12.29
CA SER A 383 -30.62 9.38 12.85
C SER A 383 -30.12 8.63 14.10
N ASP A 384 -29.79 9.38 15.15
CA ASP A 384 -29.32 8.84 16.42
C ASP A 384 -30.25 9.19 17.59
N ASP A 385 -30.00 8.58 18.74
CA ASP A 385 -30.81 8.71 19.96
C ASP A 385 -29.91 9.05 21.14
N VAL A 386 -29.29 10.23 21.13
CA VAL A 386 -28.38 10.67 22.20
C VAL A 386 -28.66 12.11 22.62
N GLN A 387 -28.36 12.41 23.89
CA GLN A 387 -28.39 13.78 24.39
C GLN A 387 -27.15 14.56 23.94
N ARG A 388 -27.34 15.84 23.63
CA ARG A 388 -26.26 16.80 23.39
C ARG A 388 -26.49 18.07 24.21
N SER A 389 -25.42 18.69 24.72
CA SER A 389 -25.56 19.95 25.48
C SER A 389 -24.41 20.93 25.28
N ASP A 390 -24.74 22.22 25.40
CA ASP A 390 -23.80 23.34 25.56
C ASP A 390 -23.96 23.92 26.97
N ILE A 391 -22.83 24.20 27.62
CA ILE A 391 -22.75 24.70 28.99
C ILE A 391 -21.85 25.92 29.03
N TRP A 392 -22.37 27.06 29.49
CA TRP A 392 -21.55 28.25 29.77
C TRP A 392 -21.24 28.37 31.25
N VAL A 393 -19.95 28.42 31.59
CA VAL A 393 -19.49 28.73 32.95
C VAL A 393 -19.13 30.21 33.02
N MET A 394 -20.01 30.98 33.65
CA MET A 394 -19.85 32.42 33.75
C MET A 394 -18.69 32.77 34.69
N GLY A 395 -17.78 33.63 34.20
CA GLY A 395 -16.62 34.06 34.98
C GLY A 395 -15.42 33.13 34.93
N ALA A 396 -15.48 31.98 34.26
CA ALA A 396 -14.31 31.14 34.03
C ALA A 396 -13.49 31.62 32.81
N ASP A 397 -12.17 31.46 32.89
CA ASP A 397 -11.22 31.57 31.79
C ASP A 397 -10.92 30.20 31.17
N HIS A 398 -10.01 30.19 30.20
CA HIS A 398 -9.60 28.99 29.51
C HIS A 398 -8.73 28.08 30.39
N ASN A 399 -7.72 28.65 31.04
CA ASN A 399 -6.62 27.86 31.59
C ASN A 399 -6.93 27.21 32.93
N PHE A 400 -7.77 27.81 33.78
CA PHE A 400 -7.85 27.47 35.20
C PHE A 400 -8.62 26.17 35.49
N PHE A 401 -9.13 25.49 34.46
CA PHE A 401 -9.56 24.10 34.58
C PHE A 401 -8.37 23.13 34.72
N ASN A 402 -7.18 23.51 34.23
CA ASN A 402 -5.95 22.73 34.29
C ASN A 402 -4.93 23.37 35.25
N THR A 403 -4.62 22.68 36.36
CA THR A 403 -3.72 23.23 37.40
C THR A 403 -2.27 23.40 36.92
N SER A 404 -1.85 22.69 35.87
CA SER A 404 -0.52 22.85 35.25
C SER A 404 -0.44 24.04 34.28
N TRP A 405 -1.59 24.62 33.89
CA TRP A 405 -1.66 25.85 33.09
C TRP A 405 -1.94 27.08 33.97
N THR A 406 -2.21 26.84 35.25
CA THR A 406 -2.61 27.86 36.22
C THR A 406 -1.39 28.38 36.98
N PRO A 407 -1.16 29.70 37.08
CA PRO A 407 -0.12 30.24 37.94
C PRO A 407 -0.31 29.80 39.41
N PRO A 408 0.77 29.62 40.20
CA PRO A 408 2.16 29.88 39.87
C PRO A 408 2.89 28.67 39.23
N PHE A 409 2.17 27.70 38.66
CA PHE A 409 2.83 26.60 37.95
C PHE A 409 3.76 27.15 36.84
N PRO A 410 5.00 26.66 36.69
CA PRO A 410 5.91 27.14 35.65
C PRO A 410 5.31 27.01 34.24
N GLY A 411 5.28 28.10 33.49
CA GLY A 411 4.63 28.18 32.19
C GLY A 411 3.11 28.41 32.23
N GLY A 412 2.50 28.47 33.41
CA GLY A 412 1.10 28.82 33.59
C GLY A 412 0.82 30.33 33.47
N SER A 413 -0.38 30.68 33.01
CA SER A 413 -0.83 32.06 32.81
C SER A 413 -2.35 32.19 32.93
N ASP A 414 -2.81 33.36 33.38
CA ASP A 414 -4.20 33.80 33.17
C ASP A 414 -4.33 34.28 31.72
N ASP A 415 -5.11 33.60 30.88
CA ASP A 415 -5.31 33.94 29.46
C ASP A 415 -6.13 35.22 29.24
N TRP A 416 -6.81 35.74 30.27
CA TRP A 416 -7.50 37.02 30.19
C TRP A 416 -6.53 38.20 30.39
N SER A 417 -6.01 38.73 29.29
CA SER A 417 -5.01 39.80 29.31
C SER A 417 -5.52 41.19 29.74
N SER A 418 -6.84 41.45 29.63
CA SER A 418 -7.44 42.76 29.93
C SER A 418 -7.70 42.95 31.43
N ALA A 419 -6.64 43.21 32.20
CA ALA A 419 -6.72 43.29 33.66
C ALA A 419 -7.72 44.34 34.18
N ASN A 420 -7.92 45.47 33.50
CA ASN A 420 -8.87 46.52 33.95
C ASN A 420 -10.31 46.30 33.49
N ASP A 421 -10.60 45.21 32.78
CA ASP A 421 -11.95 44.91 32.31
C ASP A 421 -12.92 44.79 33.49
N ALA A 422 -14.07 45.48 33.41
CA ALA A 422 -15.00 45.55 34.54
C ALA A 422 -15.69 44.22 34.87
N VAL A 423 -15.75 43.27 33.94
CA VAL A 423 -16.52 42.02 34.04
C VAL A 423 -15.60 40.83 34.33
N CYS A 424 -14.56 40.64 33.53
CA CYS A 424 -13.62 39.51 33.59
C CYS A 424 -12.23 39.92 34.08
N GLY A 425 -11.95 41.23 34.20
CA GLY A 425 -10.63 41.73 34.56
C GLY A 425 -10.23 41.41 36.00
N THR A 426 -8.92 41.50 36.22
CA THR A 426 -8.26 41.06 37.45
C THR A 426 -7.69 42.21 38.30
N SER A 427 -7.71 43.45 37.84
CA SER A 427 -7.17 44.57 38.59
C SER A 427 -8.05 44.95 39.80
N SER A 428 -7.48 45.67 40.76
CA SER A 428 -8.25 46.23 41.88
C SER A 428 -9.40 47.13 41.42
N THR A 429 -9.23 47.83 40.29
CA THR A 429 -10.28 48.63 39.64
C THR A 429 -11.39 47.74 39.08
N ALA A 430 -11.02 46.65 38.39
CA ALA A 430 -11.99 45.67 37.87
C ALA A 430 -12.81 45.05 39.00
N LEU A 431 -12.15 44.58 40.06
CA LEU A 431 -12.83 43.96 41.21
C LEU A 431 -13.76 44.94 41.95
N ALA A 432 -13.47 46.24 41.91
CA ALA A 432 -14.29 47.29 42.51
C ALA A 432 -15.44 47.78 41.61
N SER A 433 -15.57 47.29 40.37
CA SER A 433 -16.49 47.81 39.36
C SER A 433 -17.98 47.61 39.69
N GLY A 434 -18.30 46.62 40.55
CA GLY A 434 -19.67 46.15 40.77
C GLY A 434 -20.25 45.31 39.63
N LYS A 435 -19.46 45.00 38.60
CA LYS A 435 -19.84 44.17 37.43
C LYS A 435 -19.01 42.89 37.28
N ASN A 436 -18.01 42.70 38.15
CA ASN A 436 -17.02 41.64 38.00
C ASN A 436 -17.61 40.27 38.38
N ILE A 437 -17.60 39.33 37.42
CA ILE A 437 -18.12 37.96 37.57
C ILE A 437 -17.00 36.92 37.72
N ARG A 438 -15.73 37.33 37.69
CA ARG A 438 -14.57 36.44 37.57
C ARG A 438 -14.53 35.42 38.72
N LEU A 439 -14.38 34.14 38.38
CA LEU A 439 -14.16 33.05 39.35
C LEU A 439 -12.68 32.99 39.78
N THR A 440 -12.42 32.54 41.01
CA THR A 440 -11.04 32.24 41.45
C THR A 440 -10.52 31.00 40.73
N ALA A 441 -9.20 30.85 40.61
CA ALA A 441 -8.61 29.65 39.99
C ALA A 441 -9.09 28.35 40.64
N GLU A 442 -9.15 28.31 41.97
CA GLU A 442 -9.70 27.18 42.74
C GLU A 442 -11.16 26.87 42.36
N GLN A 443 -12.00 27.91 42.29
CA GLN A 443 -13.42 27.76 41.93
C GLN A 443 -13.60 27.23 40.51
N GLN A 444 -12.77 27.68 39.57
CA GLN A 444 -12.81 27.21 38.18
C GLN A 444 -12.39 25.74 38.08
N ASN A 445 -11.29 25.36 38.73
CA ASN A 445 -10.87 23.97 38.79
C ASN A 445 -11.93 23.07 39.43
N GLN A 446 -12.58 23.53 40.51
CA GLN A 446 -13.67 22.81 41.17
C GLN A 446 -14.90 22.62 40.26
N VAL A 447 -15.29 23.65 39.49
CA VAL A 447 -16.35 23.53 38.48
C VAL A 447 -15.96 22.54 37.40
N GLY A 448 -14.73 22.59 36.89
CA GLY A 448 -14.22 21.62 35.92
C GLY A 448 -14.31 20.19 36.45
N ALA A 449 -13.79 19.96 37.66
CA ALA A 449 -13.83 18.65 38.31
C ALA A 449 -15.25 18.11 38.40
N ALA A 450 -16.20 18.91 38.91
CA ALA A 450 -17.57 18.48 39.10
C ALA A 450 -18.34 18.20 37.81
N TYR A 451 -18.15 19.00 36.75
CA TYR A 451 -18.83 18.78 35.48
C TYR A 451 -18.20 17.65 34.66
N ILE A 452 -16.88 17.49 34.69
CA ILE A 452 -16.21 16.37 34.03
C ILE A 452 -16.61 15.06 34.71
N SER A 453 -16.53 14.98 36.04
CA SER A 453 -16.88 13.74 36.76
C SER A 453 -18.36 13.41 36.64
N GLY A 454 -19.23 14.39 36.92
CA GLY A 454 -20.69 14.22 36.85
C GLY A 454 -21.18 13.79 35.47
N PHE A 455 -20.52 14.22 34.38
CA PHE A 455 -20.87 13.79 33.03
C PHE A 455 -20.58 12.31 32.79
N PHE A 456 -19.41 11.81 33.17
CA PHE A 456 -19.08 10.39 32.99
C PHE A 456 -19.80 9.49 34.00
N GLU A 457 -20.05 9.98 35.21
CA GLU A 457 -20.90 9.29 36.19
C GLU A 457 -22.34 9.12 35.69
N LEU A 458 -22.89 10.16 35.06
CA LEU A 458 -24.19 10.09 34.41
C LEU A 458 -24.18 9.11 33.21
N THR A 459 -23.26 9.29 32.28
CA THR A 459 -23.35 8.67 30.95
C THR A 459 -22.76 7.27 30.86
N LEU A 460 -21.73 6.96 31.65
CA LEU A 460 -21.11 5.64 31.73
C LEU A 460 -21.54 4.85 32.98
N GLY A 461 -21.90 5.56 34.06
CA GLY A 461 -22.36 4.97 35.33
C GLY A 461 -23.87 4.85 35.47
N GLY A 462 -24.65 5.66 34.73
CA GLY A 462 -26.10 5.71 34.87
C GLY A 462 -26.58 6.49 36.10
N GLN A 463 -25.75 7.38 36.67
CA GLN A 463 -26.09 8.15 37.86
C GLN A 463 -27.01 9.33 37.53
N THR A 464 -28.31 9.05 37.42
CA THR A 464 -29.32 10.02 36.98
C THR A 464 -29.49 11.23 37.89
N GLN A 465 -28.95 11.21 39.11
CA GLN A 465 -28.93 12.38 40.00
C GLN A 465 -28.16 13.58 39.42
N TYR A 466 -27.29 13.37 38.43
CA TYR A 466 -26.55 14.42 37.74
C TYR A 466 -27.17 14.84 36.40
N GLN A 467 -28.28 14.22 35.97
CA GLN A 467 -28.96 14.54 34.70
C GLN A 467 -29.27 16.03 34.56
N GLY A 468 -29.71 16.67 35.65
CA GLY A 468 -30.10 18.08 35.66
C GLY A 468 -28.98 19.08 35.34
N MET A 469 -27.71 18.64 35.37
CA MET A 469 -26.55 19.45 35.00
C MET A 469 -26.40 19.60 33.48
N PHE A 470 -26.91 18.64 32.70
CA PHE A 470 -26.63 18.48 31.26
C PHE A 470 -27.90 18.52 30.39
N ASP A 471 -29.09 18.51 30.99
CA ASP A 471 -30.34 18.32 30.27
C ASP A 471 -31.14 19.62 30.01
N GLY A 472 -30.51 20.77 30.26
CA GLY A 472 -31.14 22.09 30.19
C GLY A 472 -31.85 22.51 31.47
N SER A 473 -31.85 21.66 32.51
CA SER A 473 -32.43 21.98 33.81
C SER A 473 -31.69 23.06 34.57
N GLN A 474 -30.42 23.29 34.24
CA GLN A 474 -29.56 24.26 34.92
C GLN A 474 -29.41 23.92 36.41
N GLN A 475 -29.46 22.64 36.79
CA GLN A 475 -29.08 22.25 38.14
C GLN A 475 -27.56 22.27 38.26
N VAL A 476 -27.06 22.59 39.45
CA VAL A 476 -25.62 22.71 39.72
C VAL A 476 -25.23 21.80 40.89
N PRO A 477 -24.02 21.21 40.90
CA PRO A 477 -23.55 20.44 42.05
C PRO A 477 -23.55 21.25 43.36
N PRO A 478 -23.92 20.65 44.52
CA PRO A 478 -23.87 21.32 45.82
C PRO A 478 -22.54 22.03 46.13
N SER A 479 -21.41 21.48 45.72
CA SER A 479 -20.07 22.01 45.98
C SER A 479 -19.77 23.31 45.22
N VAL A 480 -20.47 23.57 44.11
CA VAL A 480 -20.29 24.78 43.28
C VAL A 480 -21.49 25.73 43.30
N ALA A 481 -22.65 25.26 43.78
CA ALA A 481 -23.92 26.00 43.82
C ALA A 481 -23.83 27.34 44.56
N GLY A 482 -22.89 27.49 45.49
CA GLY A 482 -22.70 28.73 46.25
C GLY A 482 -22.03 29.88 45.48
N PHE A 483 -21.45 29.62 44.31
CA PHE A 483 -20.69 30.64 43.57
C PHE A 483 -20.78 30.55 42.04
N ALA A 484 -21.06 29.39 41.45
CA ALA A 484 -21.03 29.20 40.01
C ALA A 484 -22.37 29.59 39.36
N ASP A 485 -22.34 30.52 38.39
CA ASP A 485 -23.43 30.75 37.44
C ASP A 485 -23.15 29.89 36.20
N VAL A 486 -23.95 28.83 36.03
CA VAL A 486 -23.85 27.91 34.91
C VAL A 486 -25.15 27.90 34.12
N ARG A 487 -25.03 27.98 32.79
CA ARG A 487 -26.17 28.03 31.87
C ARG A 487 -26.09 26.90 30.88
N THR A 488 -27.17 26.14 30.76
CA THR A 488 -27.19 24.91 29.99
C THR A 488 -28.29 24.96 28.94
N VAL A 489 -27.95 24.57 27.72
CA VAL A 489 -28.87 24.30 26.62
C VAL A 489 -28.67 22.86 26.20
N ALA A 490 -29.75 22.11 25.96
CA ALA A 490 -29.64 20.70 25.62
C ALA A 490 -30.69 20.26 24.60
N GLU A 491 -30.29 19.34 23.73
CA GLU A 491 -31.19 18.54 22.91
C GLU A 491 -31.32 17.16 23.55
N GLN A 492 -32.55 16.77 23.90
CA GLN A 492 -32.82 15.43 24.45
C GLN A 492 -32.76 14.37 23.33
N PRO A 493 -32.59 13.07 23.64
CA PRO A 493 -32.57 12.01 22.64
C PRO A 493 -33.81 12.00 21.73
N SER A 494 -33.66 11.60 20.47
CA SER A 494 -34.75 11.62 19.48
C SER A 494 -35.96 10.78 19.89
N SER A 495 -35.77 9.72 20.68
CA SER A 495 -36.85 8.89 21.22
C SER A 495 -37.66 9.56 22.35
N LEU A 496 -37.12 10.63 22.94
CA LEU A 496 -37.70 11.34 24.08
C LEU A 496 -38.15 12.76 23.73
N ARG A 497 -38.11 13.15 22.45
CA ARG A 497 -38.54 14.48 22.00
C ARG A 497 -39.46 14.42 20.78
N GLU A 498 -40.24 15.48 20.61
CA GLU A 498 -40.99 15.79 19.40
C GLU A 498 -40.58 17.19 18.91
N ASP A 499 -39.97 17.24 17.72
CA ASP A 499 -39.53 18.50 17.11
C ASP A 499 -40.74 19.18 16.41
N ILE A 500 -41.23 20.29 16.96
CA ILE A 500 -42.37 21.04 16.40
C ILE A 500 -41.91 22.02 15.32
N ALA A 501 -40.86 22.79 15.61
CA ALA A 501 -40.24 23.70 14.65
C ALA A 501 -38.76 23.91 14.98
N SER A 502 -37.87 23.43 14.10
CA SER A 502 -36.42 23.63 14.25
C SER A 502 -35.99 25.09 14.02
N PHE A 503 -36.82 25.86 13.32
CA PHE A 503 -36.52 27.22 12.83
C PHE A 503 -35.33 27.33 11.86
N LYS A 504 -34.79 26.20 11.39
CA LYS A 504 -33.70 26.14 10.40
C LYS A 504 -34.18 26.31 8.94
N THR A 505 -35.49 26.23 8.71
CA THR A 505 -36.11 26.33 7.37
C THR A 505 -37.45 27.08 7.44
N THR A 506 -37.90 27.63 6.31
CA THR A 506 -39.22 28.28 6.23
C THR A 506 -40.32 27.22 6.21
N SER A 507 -41.44 27.51 6.89
CA SER A 507 -42.56 26.58 7.00
C SER A 507 -43.90 27.32 6.87
N PRO A 508 -44.89 26.76 6.15
CA PRO A 508 -46.23 27.33 6.08
C PRO A 508 -46.98 27.27 7.43
N LEU A 509 -46.46 26.52 8.41
CA LEU A 509 -47.01 26.43 9.76
C LEU A 509 -46.57 27.59 10.65
N ILE A 510 -45.59 28.38 10.20
CA ILE A 510 -45.05 29.53 10.91
C ILE A 510 -45.56 30.80 10.23
N GLY A 511 -46.21 31.68 10.98
CA GLY A 511 -46.75 32.95 10.46
C GLY A 511 -46.57 34.10 11.43
N THR A 512 -46.45 35.32 10.90
CA THR A 512 -46.31 36.55 11.68
C THR A 512 -47.53 37.46 11.60
N THR A 513 -47.73 38.31 12.62
CA THR A 513 -48.71 39.40 12.59
C THR A 513 -48.16 40.63 11.85
N THR A 514 -49.05 41.59 11.53
CA THR A 514 -48.64 42.90 11.02
C THR A 514 -47.74 43.60 12.05
N GLY A 515 -46.51 43.92 11.66
CA GLY A 515 -45.51 44.53 12.54
C GLY A 515 -44.43 43.58 13.06
N ALA A 516 -44.43 42.30 12.66
CA ALA A 516 -43.34 41.35 12.91
C ALA A 516 -42.81 40.71 11.62
N THR A 517 -41.49 40.49 11.55
CA THR A 517 -40.79 39.84 10.44
C THR A 517 -40.02 38.64 10.97
N ALA A 518 -40.15 37.49 10.31
CA ALA A 518 -39.41 36.27 10.63
C ALA A 518 -38.57 35.86 9.43
N THR A 519 -37.25 35.85 9.59
CA THR A 519 -36.30 35.54 8.53
C THR A 519 -35.44 34.35 8.98
N VAL A 520 -35.42 33.28 8.20
CA VAL A 520 -34.42 32.23 8.40
C VAL A 520 -33.08 32.78 7.95
N CYS A 521 -32.10 32.75 8.84
CA CYS A 521 -30.78 33.31 8.66
C CYS A 521 -29.71 32.30 9.07
N ALA A 522 -28.48 32.50 8.61
CA ALA A 522 -27.28 31.80 9.08
C ALA A 522 -26.08 32.74 8.97
N ASN A 523 -24.95 32.41 9.57
CA ASN A 523 -23.69 33.15 9.45
C ASN A 523 -23.72 34.63 9.93
N LYS A 524 -22.52 35.13 10.19
CA LYS A 524 -22.25 36.55 10.46
C LYS A 524 -22.12 37.33 9.14
N TYR A 525 -22.59 38.57 9.13
CA TYR A 525 -22.42 39.52 8.02
C TYR A 525 -20.94 39.66 7.61
N GLY A 526 -20.73 39.89 6.31
CA GLY A 526 -19.38 40.04 5.74
C GLY A 526 -18.70 38.72 5.39
N ARG A 527 -19.47 37.65 5.12
CA ARG A 527 -18.93 36.47 4.42
C ARG A 527 -18.50 36.86 3.01
N THR A 528 -17.55 36.10 2.47
CA THR A 528 -16.85 36.52 1.27
C THR A 528 -17.36 35.85 0.00
N VAL A 529 -18.17 34.81 0.16
CA VAL A 529 -18.94 34.18 -0.92
C VAL A 529 -20.42 34.55 -0.82
N PRO A 530 -21.20 34.42 -1.91
CA PRO A 530 -22.65 34.54 -1.83
C PRO A 530 -23.25 33.45 -0.93
N GLU A 531 -23.89 33.90 0.15
CA GLU A 531 -24.53 32.99 1.11
C GLU A 531 -25.90 32.47 0.63
N PRO A 532 -26.25 31.21 0.91
CA PRO A 532 -27.55 30.64 0.55
C PRO A 532 -28.69 31.15 1.43
N LEU A 533 -28.38 31.74 2.58
CA LEU A 533 -29.32 32.29 3.55
C LEU A 533 -28.94 33.74 3.90
N PRO A 534 -29.90 34.60 4.26
CA PRO A 534 -29.62 35.89 4.88
C PRO A 534 -28.71 35.77 6.10
N TYR A 535 -27.90 36.79 6.37
CA TYR A 535 -27.09 36.85 7.59
C TYR A 535 -27.94 36.97 8.85
N CYS A 536 -27.51 36.33 9.94
CA CYS A 536 -28.19 36.51 11.22
C CYS A 536 -27.88 37.85 11.87
N THR A 537 -26.66 38.38 11.70
CA THR A 537 -26.37 39.76 12.08
C THR A 537 -26.89 40.75 11.03
N ASN A 538 -27.28 41.95 11.42
CA ASN A 538 -27.83 42.94 10.50
C ASN A 538 -26.80 43.38 9.44
N PRO A 539 -27.25 43.86 8.27
CA PRO A 539 -26.37 44.45 7.27
C PRO A 539 -25.50 45.56 7.85
N GLY A 540 -24.18 45.42 7.70
CA GLY A 540 -23.21 46.36 8.26
C GLY A 540 -22.93 46.21 9.76
N SER A 541 -23.32 45.09 10.38
CA SER A 541 -23.01 44.79 11.78
C SER A 541 -21.51 44.95 12.07
N THR A 542 -21.21 45.55 13.22
CA THR A 542 -19.86 45.77 13.73
C THR A 542 -19.47 44.78 14.82
N LEU A 543 -20.28 43.75 15.06
CA LEU A 543 -19.95 42.71 16.03
C LEU A 543 -18.67 41.99 15.61
N THR A 544 -17.80 41.69 16.58
CA THR A 544 -16.61 40.86 16.32
C THR A 544 -16.98 39.37 16.34
N ASN A 545 -16.07 38.51 15.87
CA ASN A 545 -16.30 37.05 15.89
C ASN A 545 -16.56 36.56 17.33
N GLN A 546 -15.92 37.19 18.32
CA GLN A 546 -16.11 36.85 19.73
C GLN A 546 -17.54 37.03 20.26
N GLN A 547 -18.32 37.90 19.64
CA GLN A 547 -19.65 38.27 20.13
C GLN A 547 -20.75 37.40 19.54
N VAL A 548 -20.42 36.50 18.61
CA VAL A 548 -21.37 35.67 17.88
C VAL A 548 -20.93 34.19 17.85
N PRO A 549 -20.77 33.50 19.00
CA PRO A 549 -20.29 32.11 19.02
C PRO A 549 -21.06 31.15 18.10
N TYR A 550 -22.37 31.36 17.95
CA TYR A 550 -23.22 30.56 17.07
C TYR A 550 -23.00 30.78 15.56
N TRP A 551 -22.31 31.86 15.18
CA TRP A 551 -22.07 32.26 13.79
C TRP A 551 -20.62 32.69 13.56
N THR A 552 -19.72 32.33 14.47
CA THR A 552 -18.31 32.68 14.34
C THR A 552 -17.72 31.83 13.20
N PRO A 553 -16.96 32.41 12.28
CA PRO A 553 -16.40 31.65 11.17
C PRO A 553 -15.38 30.62 11.68
N ALA A 554 -15.50 29.37 11.23
CA ALA A 554 -14.45 28.37 11.45
C ALA A 554 -13.30 28.60 10.47
N SER A 555 -12.05 28.45 10.92
CA SER A 555 -10.85 28.79 10.14
C SER A 555 -10.77 28.09 8.78
N PHE A 556 -11.18 26.82 8.68
CA PHE A 556 -11.13 26.05 7.43
C PHE A 556 -12.50 25.88 6.75
N ALA A 557 -13.55 26.47 7.31
CA ALA A 557 -14.89 26.48 6.74
C ALA A 557 -15.61 27.84 6.96
N PRO A 558 -14.96 28.99 6.66
CA PRO A 558 -15.41 30.31 7.11
C PRO A 558 -16.70 30.82 6.43
N ASN A 559 -17.12 30.13 5.37
CA ASN A 559 -18.26 30.48 4.53
C ASN A 559 -19.34 29.39 4.51
N VAL A 560 -19.15 28.27 5.23
CA VAL A 560 -20.16 27.22 5.31
C VAL A 560 -21.31 27.71 6.19
N PRO A 561 -22.59 27.64 5.76
CA PRO A 561 -23.73 28.01 6.58
C PRO A 561 -23.65 27.43 7.99
N LEU A 562 -23.62 28.32 8.98
CA LEU A 562 -23.44 27.98 10.38
C LEU A 562 -24.70 28.35 11.16
N ASN A 563 -25.17 27.37 11.94
CA ASN A 563 -26.34 27.41 12.79
C ASN A 563 -27.54 28.20 12.22
N PRO A 564 -28.15 27.71 11.11
CA PRO A 564 -29.36 28.33 10.58
C PRO A 564 -30.46 28.41 11.63
N MET A 565 -31.11 29.57 11.77
CA MET A 565 -32.21 29.78 12.72
C MET A 565 -33.13 30.91 12.28
N THR A 566 -34.20 31.18 13.03
CA THR A 566 -35.12 32.28 12.70
C THR A 566 -34.80 33.54 13.50
N HIS A 567 -34.48 34.63 12.80
CA HIS A 567 -34.42 35.99 13.34
C HIS A 567 -35.81 36.62 13.27
N LEU A 568 -36.42 36.83 14.44
CA LEU A 568 -37.71 37.47 14.61
C LEU A 568 -37.51 38.91 15.07
N THR A 569 -37.98 39.88 14.29
CA THR A 569 -37.97 41.31 14.65
C THR A 569 -39.37 41.88 14.68
N TRP A 570 -39.60 42.92 15.49
CA TRP A 570 -40.88 43.61 15.57
C TRP A 570 -40.75 45.11 15.77
N THR A 571 -41.76 45.83 15.29
CA THR A 571 -41.83 47.30 15.36
C THR A 571 -42.91 47.81 16.33
N ALA A 572 -43.67 46.90 16.95
CA ALA A 572 -44.66 47.22 17.97
C ALA A 572 -44.84 46.03 18.92
N ALA A 573 -45.32 46.29 20.15
CA ALA A 573 -45.62 45.27 21.15
C ALA A 573 -46.78 44.32 20.78
N THR A 574 -47.40 44.49 19.60
CA THR A 574 -48.39 43.56 19.04
C THR A 574 -47.80 42.63 17.97
N GLY A 575 -46.52 42.81 17.63
CA GLY A 575 -45.80 41.93 16.71
C GLY A 575 -45.71 40.52 17.33
N ALA A 576 -46.07 39.50 16.56
CA ALA A 576 -46.07 38.13 17.04
C ALA A 576 -45.71 37.14 15.94
N LEU A 577 -45.12 36.02 16.34
CA LEU A 577 -44.90 34.82 15.54
C LEU A 577 -45.74 33.68 16.12
N GLY A 578 -46.48 32.96 15.29
CA GLY A 578 -47.23 31.77 15.67
C GLY A 578 -46.72 30.55 14.93
N VAL A 579 -46.60 29.43 15.65
CA VAL A 579 -46.28 28.10 15.14
C VAL A 579 -47.52 27.21 15.31
N THR A 580 -48.02 26.67 14.20
CA THR A 580 -49.17 25.75 14.19
C THR A 580 -48.69 24.31 14.27
N LEU A 581 -49.24 23.53 15.19
CA LEU A 581 -48.90 22.11 15.34
C LEU A 581 -49.73 21.25 14.37
N PRO A 582 -49.09 20.47 13.49
CA PRO A 582 -49.77 19.46 12.66
C PRO A 582 -50.53 18.46 13.52
N ALA A 583 -51.62 17.89 12.98
CA ALA A 583 -52.47 16.93 13.69
C ALA A 583 -51.69 15.75 14.32
N ALA A 584 -50.62 15.28 13.65
CA ALA A 584 -49.78 14.19 14.14
C ALA A 584 -48.96 14.56 15.40
N GLN A 585 -48.69 15.85 15.64
CA GLN A 585 -47.82 16.35 16.70
C GLN A 585 -48.60 17.07 17.83
N GLN A 586 -49.94 17.07 17.79
CA GLN A 586 -50.76 17.79 18.79
C GLN A 586 -50.84 17.10 20.14
N ASN A 587 -50.53 15.80 20.20
CA ASN A 587 -50.55 15.04 21.43
C ASN A 587 -49.19 15.11 22.11
N VAL A 588 -49.07 16.03 23.07
CA VAL A 588 -47.85 16.29 23.84
C VAL A 588 -47.95 15.76 25.27
N SER A 589 -49.02 15.02 25.59
CA SER A 589 -49.27 14.51 26.94
C SER A 589 -48.26 13.47 27.45
N GLY A 590 -47.39 12.97 26.56
CA GLY A 590 -46.31 12.05 26.89
C GLY A 590 -44.98 12.72 27.29
N TYR A 591 -44.85 14.04 27.13
CA TYR A 591 -43.61 14.78 27.38
C TYR A 591 -43.64 15.55 28.70
N GLU A 592 -42.45 15.85 29.24
CA GLU A 592 -42.31 16.53 30.54
C GLU A 592 -42.36 18.06 30.40
N GLU A 593 -41.87 18.59 29.29
CA GLU A 593 -41.85 20.04 29.05
C GLU A 593 -41.88 20.41 27.57
N MET A 594 -42.27 21.65 27.32
CA MET A 594 -42.03 22.35 26.05
C MET A 594 -40.74 23.16 26.18
N THR A 595 -39.88 23.10 25.18
CA THR A 595 -38.60 23.81 25.15
C THR A 595 -38.47 24.67 23.90
N VAL A 596 -37.75 25.79 24.00
CA VAL A 596 -37.34 26.64 22.88
C VAL A 596 -36.07 27.39 23.23
N ASN A 597 -35.12 27.45 22.31
CA ASN A 597 -33.86 28.17 22.47
C ASN A 597 -34.03 29.60 21.96
N MET A 598 -33.70 30.59 22.81
CA MET A 598 -33.94 32.01 22.52
C MET A 598 -32.79 32.90 22.97
N SER A 599 -32.51 33.97 22.22
CA SER A 599 -31.65 35.08 22.68
C SER A 599 -32.11 36.42 22.11
N PRO A 600 -31.90 37.55 22.79
CA PRO A 600 -32.08 38.87 22.17
C PRO A 600 -31.19 39.05 20.96
N ASP A 601 -31.69 39.76 19.95
CA ASP A 601 -30.88 40.11 18.80
C ASP A 601 -29.82 41.19 19.10
N GLU A 602 -29.02 41.53 18.09
CA GLU A 602 -27.94 42.52 18.26
C GLU A 602 -28.43 43.97 18.42
N SER A 603 -29.69 44.26 18.06
CA SER A 603 -30.28 45.60 18.24
C SER A 603 -30.71 45.85 19.69
N VAL A 604 -30.91 44.79 20.48
CA VAL A 604 -31.30 44.87 21.89
C VAL A 604 -30.10 45.28 22.76
N THR A 605 -30.23 46.40 23.47
CA THR A 605 -29.11 46.98 24.24
C THR A 605 -28.89 46.30 25.58
N ALA A 606 -29.95 46.02 26.34
CA ALA A 606 -29.87 45.42 27.68
C ALA A 606 -30.72 44.15 27.80
N GLY A 607 -31.97 44.19 27.35
CA GLY A 607 -32.83 43.03 27.30
C GLY A 607 -34.23 43.41 26.82
N THR A 608 -34.83 42.50 26.07
CA THR A 608 -36.18 42.61 25.52
C THR A 608 -37.11 41.67 26.29
N ASP A 609 -38.34 41.43 25.83
CA ASP A 609 -39.17 40.34 26.36
C ASP A 609 -40.21 39.88 25.34
N MET A 610 -40.78 38.70 25.59
CA MET A 610 -41.89 38.15 24.82
C MET A 610 -42.88 37.46 25.74
N THR A 611 -44.17 37.49 25.41
CA THR A 611 -45.17 36.58 25.96
C THR A 611 -45.18 35.30 25.16
N LEU A 612 -44.80 34.19 25.78
CA LEU A 612 -44.92 32.84 25.23
C LEU A 612 -46.32 32.31 25.56
N SER A 613 -47.02 31.79 24.56
CA SER A 613 -48.38 31.26 24.74
C SER A 613 -48.56 29.90 24.06
N VAL A 614 -49.31 29.00 24.71
CA VAL A 614 -49.68 27.67 24.19
C VAL A 614 -51.19 27.55 24.16
N THR A 615 -51.76 27.06 23.05
CA THR A 615 -53.21 26.99 22.84
C THR A 615 -53.67 25.60 22.41
N ASP A 616 -54.74 25.10 23.01
CA ASP A 616 -55.38 23.82 22.66
C ASP A 616 -56.49 23.97 21.60
N ALA A 617 -57.01 22.85 21.09
CA ALA A 617 -58.05 22.83 20.07
C ALA A 617 -59.42 23.37 20.56
N SER A 618 -59.61 23.51 21.87
CA SER A 618 -60.80 24.14 22.47
C SER A 618 -60.67 25.66 22.61
N GLY A 619 -59.49 26.21 22.27
CA GLY A 619 -59.19 27.64 22.36
C GLY A 619 -58.75 28.08 23.75
N ARG A 620 -58.44 27.15 24.67
CA ARG A 620 -57.81 27.52 25.96
C ARG A 620 -56.35 27.85 25.73
N THR A 621 -55.90 28.93 26.34
CA THR A 621 -54.53 29.44 26.20
C THR A 621 -53.89 29.62 27.57
N TRP A 622 -52.66 29.13 27.70
CA TRP A 622 -51.73 29.50 28.76
C TRP A 622 -50.72 30.51 28.21
N SER A 623 -50.32 31.48 29.01
CA SER A 623 -49.35 32.51 28.64
C SER A 623 -48.49 32.92 29.83
N ASP A 624 -47.21 33.19 29.60
CA ASP A 624 -46.31 33.84 30.56
C ASP A 624 -45.23 34.66 29.83
N LEU A 625 -44.57 35.58 30.54
CA LEU A 625 -43.41 36.28 30.03
C LEU A 625 -42.20 35.35 29.99
N VAL A 626 -41.42 35.41 28.91
CA VAL A 626 -40.17 34.65 28.79
C VAL A 626 -39.22 35.04 29.91
N SER A 627 -39.18 36.31 30.32
CA SER A 627 -38.38 36.73 31.47
C SER A 627 -38.75 36.05 32.80
N GLY A 628 -40.01 35.64 32.96
CA GLY A 628 -40.48 34.88 34.11
C GLY A 628 -40.14 33.39 34.06
N LEU A 629 -39.95 32.85 32.86
CA LEU A 629 -39.59 31.44 32.63
C LEU A 629 -38.07 31.23 32.67
N ASN A 630 -37.34 32.04 31.90
CA ASN A 630 -35.89 32.14 31.91
C ASN A 630 -35.46 33.53 31.42
N LYS A 631 -35.09 34.41 32.36
CA LYS A 631 -34.66 35.79 32.08
C LYS A 631 -33.51 35.90 31.07
N TRP A 632 -32.63 34.90 30.97
CA TRP A 632 -31.49 34.97 30.06
C TRP A 632 -31.86 34.78 28.59
N GLY A 633 -33.00 34.15 28.30
CA GLY A 633 -33.51 34.02 26.92
C GLY A 633 -33.86 35.36 26.28
N VAL A 634 -34.01 36.41 27.10
CA VAL A 634 -34.39 37.76 26.67
C VAL A 634 -33.51 38.88 27.25
N THR A 635 -32.42 38.55 27.94
CA THR A 635 -31.44 39.52 28.48
C THR A 635 -30.07 39.34 27.82
N ARG A 636 -29.38 40.43 27.50
CA ARG A 636 -28.02 40.38 26.94
C ARG A 636 -27.01 39.82 27.94
N MET A 637 -26.01 39.10 27.46
CA MET A 637 -24.91 38.61 28.29
C MET A 637 -24.09 39.77 28.90
N PRO A 638 -23.41 39.57 30.05
CA PRO A 638 -22.61 40.62 30.69
C PRO A 638 -21.61 41.29 29.74
N SER A 639 -21.61 42.63 29.70
CA SER A 639 -20.82 43.41 28.76
C SER A 639 -19.89 44.42 29.43
N SER A 640 -18.81 44.75 28.72
CA SER A 640 -17.86 45.81 29.09
C SER A 640 -17.45 46.59 27.82
N THR A 641 -16.36 47.34 27.88
CA THR A 641 -15.74 47.92 26.68
C THR A 641 -14.98 46.90 25.84
N SER A 642 -14.79 45.67 26.33
CA SER A 642 -14.16 44.58 25.59
C SER A 642 -15.09 44.03 24.52
N THR A 643 -14.55 43.83 23.32
CA THR A 643 -15.25 43.16 22.21
C THR A 643 -15.32 41.64 22.40
N ASN A 644 -14.61 41.07 23.38
CA ASN A 644 -14.69 39.63 23.67
C ASN A 644 -15.96 39.24 24.44
N LEU A 645 -16.69 40.23 24.97
CA LEU A 645 -17.89 40.05 25.80
C LEU A 645 -19.15 40.54 25.08
N ASN A 646 -20.29 40.55 25.77
CA ASN A 646 -21.61 40.82 25.19
C ASN A 646 -22.01 39.80 24.11
N LYS A 647 -21.68 38.52 24.34
CA LYS A 647 -21.95 37.43 23.41
C LYS A 647 -23.45 37.24 23.16
N ILE A 648 -23.82 36.91 21.93
CA ILE A 648 -25.18 36.47 21.57
C ILE A 648 -25.21 34.97 21.70
N VAL A 649 -25.89 34.49 22.75
CA VAL A 649 -25.96 33.07 23.07
C VAL A 649 -27.40 32.70 23.37
N LEU A 650 -27.95 31.72 22.64
CA LEU A 650 -29.28 31.17 22.91
C LEU A 650 -29.32 30.52 24.28
N GLN A 651 -30.43 30.73 24.98
CA GLN A 651 -30.74 30.17 26.29
C GLN A 651 -32.03 29.39 26.19
N GLN A 652 -32.10 28.25 26.89
CA GLN A 652 -33.26 27.38 26.81
C GLN A 652 -34.40 27.90 27.70
N VAL A 653 -35.53 28.22 27.10
CA VAL A 653 -36.78 28.59 27.77
C VAL A 653 -37.64 27.34 27.86
N ARG A 654 -38.19 27.07 29.05
CA ARG A 654 -38.87 25.81 29.35
C ARG A 654 -40.23 26.05 29.99
N VAL A 655 -41.20 25.23 29.61
CA VAL A 655 -42.54 25.23 30.17
C VAL A 655 -42.94 23.80 30.51
N PRO A 656 -42.96 23.42 31.79
CA PRO A 656 -43.42 22.09 32.19
C PRO A 656 -44.83 21.80 31.67
N THR A 657 -45.06 20.63 31.10
CA THR A 657 -46.40 20.24 30.61
C THR A 657 -47.41 20.16 31.77
N ALA A 658 -46.93 19.88 32.99
CA ALA A 658 -47.72 19.98 34.21
C ALA A 658 -48.30 21.39 34.45
N THR A 659 -47.53 22.45 34.11
CA THR A 659 -48.00 23.85 34.19
C THR A 659 -49.11 24.11 33.17
N LEU A 660 -48.96 23.59 31.94
CA LEU A 660 -49.98 23.69 30.90
C LEU A 660 -51.27 22.94 31.28
N ALA A 661 -51.15 21.73 31.84
CA ALA A 661 -52.27 20.95 32.33
C ALA A 661 -52.98 21.64 33.51
N ALA A 662 -52.22 22.23 34.44
CA ALA A 662 -52.78 23.00 35.56
C ALA A 662 -53.53 24.26 35.10
N ALA A 663 -53.13 24.85 33.96
CA ALA A 663 -53.86 25.93 33.30
C ALA A 663 -55.11 25.45 32.52
N GLY A 664 -55.39 24.15 32.52
CA GLY A 664 -56.60 23.54 31.95
C GLY A 664 -56.51 23.20 30.47
N LEU A 665 -55.32 23.21 29.86
CA LEU A 665 -55.14 22.85 28.46
C LEU A 665 -55.32 21.34 28.25
N ASP A 666 -55.95 20.95 27.14
CA ASP A 666 -55.96 19.56 26.66
C ASP A 666 -54.65 19.24 25.93
N LEU A 667 -53.73 18.59 26.64
CA LEU A 667 -52.41 18.21 26.11
C LEU A 667 -52.46 17.17 24.98
N LYS A 668 -53.62 16.56 24.69
CA LYS A 668 -53.76 15.66 23.53
C LYS A 668 -54.04 16.41 22.24
N HIS A 669 -54.42 17.69 22.34
CA HIS A 669 -54.88 18.51 21.22
C HIS A 669 -54.29 19.92 21.29
N VAL A 670 -52.98 20.05 21.51
CA VAL A 670 -52.28 21.34 21.44
C VAL A 670 -52.15 21.74 19.97
N THR A 671 -52.61 22.94 19.61
CA THR A 671 -52.71 23.36 18.20
C THR A 671 -51.77 24.50 17.84
N LYS A 672 -51.34 25.32 18.80
CA LYS A 672 -50.54 26.51 18.51
C LYS A 672 -49.62 26.90 19.66
N VAL A 673 -48.40 27.30 19.30
CA VAL A 673 -47.49 28.07 20.16
C VAL A 673 -47.33 29.47 19.56
N ALA A 674 -47.29 30.52 20.38
CA ALA A 674 -47.13 31.89 19.92
C ALA A 674 -46.13 32.67 20.76
N PHE A 675 -45.31 33.47 20.10
CA PHE A 675 -44.35 34.41 20.67
C PHE A 675 -44.83 35.82 20.34
N THR A 676 -45.36 36.53 21.34
CA THR A 676 -45.86 37.91 21.17
C THR A 676 -44.87 38.87 21.81
N ALA A 677 -44.51 39.95 21.12
CA ALA A 677 -43.63 40.98 21.64
C ALA A 677 -44.11 41.52 22.99
N ALA A 678 -43.20 41.72 23.93
CA ALA A 678 -43.44 42.41 25.19
C ALA A 678 -42.36 43.45 25.43
N VAL A 679 -42.53 44.26 26.48
CA VAL A 679 -41.56 45.29 26.85
C VAL A 679 -40.61 44.71 27.89
N GLY A 680 -39.32 44.67 27.56
CA GLY A 680 -38.28 44.14 28.44
C GLY A 680 -37.70 45.18 29.40
N VAL A 681 -36.55 44.82 29.98
CA VAL A 681 -35.80 45.66 30.92
C VAL A 681 -35.26 46.95 30.29
N ASP A 682 -35.18 47.01 28.96
CA ASP A 682 -34.82 48.22 28.21
C ASP A 682 -35.96 49.23 28.05
N THR A 683 -37.21 48.86 28.40
CA THR A 683 -38.42 49.67 28.28
C THR A 683 -38.84 50.05 26.86
N VAL A 684 -38.31 49.35 25.83
CA VAL A 684 -38.57 49.65 24.41
C VAL A 684 -39.65 48.71 23.82
N THR A 685 -40.47 49.22 22.89
CA THR A 685 -41.57 48.45 22.25
C THR A 685 -41.21 47.81 20.91
N THR A 686 -40.00 48.08 20.42
CA THR A 686 -39.37 47.46 19.24
C THR A 686 -38.26 46.55 19.71
N GLY A 687 -37.97 45.49 18.97
CA GLY A 687 -36.88 44.58 19.32
C GLY A 687 -36.76 43.41 18.36
N GLY A 688 -35.93 42.46 18.75
CA GLY A 688 -35.81 41.20 18.05
C GLY A 688 -35.21 40.11 18.93
N VAL A 689 -35.49 38.86 18.54
CA VAL A 689 -34.94 37.66 19.14
C VAL A 689 -34.53 36.68 18.04
N TYR A 690 -33.60 35.80 18.38
CA TYR A 690 -33.33 34.59 17.63
C TYR A 690 -34.08 33.41 18.26
N LEU A 691 -34.67 32.56 17.43
CA LEU A 691 -35.43 31.38 17.83
C LEU A 691 -34.84 30.12 17.19
N SER A 692 -34.64 29.07 17.98
CA SER A 692 -34.26 27.73 17.51
C SER A 692 -34.98 26.65 18.34
N ASP A 693 -35.25 25.50 17.72
CA ASP A 693 -35.68 24.26 18.39
C ASP A 693 -36.88 24.39 19.33
N LEU A 694 -38.03 24.77 18.78
CA LEU A 694 -39.29 24.58 19.51
C LEU A 694 -39.68 23.10 19.47
N GLY A 695 -39.81 22.49 20.64
CA GLY A 695 -40.17 21.09 20.79
C GLY A 695 -40.86 20.78 22.11
N PHE A 696 -41.26 19.52 22.26
CA PHE A 696 -41.64 18.92 23.53
C PHE A 696 -40.70 17.76 23.83
N ASP A 697 -40.17 17.69 25.05
CA ASP A 697 -39.19 16.68 25.43
C ASP A 697 -39.37 16.13 26.85
N SER A 698 -38.76 14.97 27.06
CA SER A 698 -38.55 14.32 28.35
C SER A 698 -37.06 14.13 28.58
N LYS A 699 -36.61 14.22 29.84
CA LYS A 699 -35.18 14.20 30.14
C LYS A 699 -34.60 12.79 30.06
N GLY A 700 -33.44 12.66 29.41
CA GLY A 700 -32.68 11.42 29.36
C GLY A 700 -31.38 11.54 28.60
N VAL A 701 -30.51 10.54 28.73
CA VAL A 701 -29.21 10.48 28.02
C VAL A 701 -29.29 9.80 26.66
N GLY A 702 -30.29 8.94 26.46
CA GLY A 702 -30.48 8.18 25.21
C GLY A 702 -29.67 6.89 25.18
N THR A 703 -29.49 6.33 23.99
CA THR A 703 -28.81 5.07 23.74
C THR A 703 -27.63 5.27 22.78
N PRO A 704 -26.42 5.61 23.28
CA PRO A 704 -25.26 5.77 22.43
C PRO A 704 -24.85 4.44 21.78
N ASN A 705 -24.57 4.47 20.48
CA ASN A 705 -24.38 3.26 19.67
C ASN A 705 -23.22 3.40 18.67
N SER A 706 -22.01 3.01 19.10
CA SER A 706 -20.87 3.02 18.20
C SER A 706 -20.99 1.93 17.13
N HIS A 707 -20.92 2.33 15.86
CA HIS A 707 -20.88 1.43 14.73
C HIS A 707 -20.09 2.04 13.57
N THR A 708 -19.66 1.20 12.63
CA THR A 708 -18.93 1.68 11.47
C THR A 708 -19.84 2.54 10.59
N ARG A 709 -19.33 3.68 10.12
CA ARG A 709 -20.03 4.61 9.23
C ARG A 709 -19.17 4.92 8.01
N SER A 710 -19.79 5.40 6.93
CA SER A 710 -19.06 6.04 5.83
C SER A 710 -18.36 7.29 6.35
N THR A 711 -17.12 7.49 5.92
CA THR A 711 -16.39 8.74 6.15
C THR A 711 -16.38 9.58 4.89
N VAL A 712 -16.48 10.90 5.02
CA VAL A 712 -16.31 11.87 3.93
C VAL A 712 -14.85 12.32 3.91
N ASN A 713 -14.24 12.27 2.73
CA ASN A 713 -12.84 12.60 2.52
C ASN A 713 -12.68 13.41 1.24
N VAL A 714 -11.52 14.03 1.07
CA VAL A 714 -11.12 14.75 -0.12
C VAL A 714 -9.80 14.19 -0.66
N ALA A 715 -9.69 14.04 -1.97
CA ALA A 715 -8.43 13.63 -2.60
C ALA A 715 -7.62 14.85 -3.01
N SER A 716 -6.34 14.89 -2.63
CA SER A 716 -5.38 15.83 -3.19
C SER A 716 -5.32 15.67 -4.71
N THR A 717 -5.20 16.78 -5.42
CA THR A 717 -5.18 16.81 -6.89
C THR A 717 -4.21 17.86 -7.40
N VAL A 718 -3.72 17.65 -8.61
CA VAL A 718 -2.81 18.58 -9.29
C VAL A 718 -3.44 19.04 -10.61
N ALA A 719 -3.29 20.31 -10.95
CA ALA A 719 -3.80 20.91 -12.18
C ALA A 719 -2.75 21.84 -12.81
N GLU A 720 -2.82 22.00 -14.14
CA GLU A 720 -2.11 23.06 -14.84
C GLU A 720 -2.74 24.42 -14.48
N GLU A 721 -1.92 25.47 -14.40
CA GLU A 721 -2.38 26.85 -14.24
C GLU A 721 -3.17 27.33 -15.46
N GLY A 722 -2.56 27.19 -16.65
CA GLY A 722 -3.13 27.54 -17.95
C GLY A 722 -3.10 29.04 -18.25
N ASP A 723 -3.24 29.40 -19.53
CA ASP A 723 -3.09 30.78 -20.04
C ASP A 723 -4.15 31.82 -19.56
N GLY A 724 -5.10 31.43 -18.70
CA GLY A 724 -6.23 32.29 -18.30
C GLY A 724 -7.20 31.64 -17.31
N PRO A 725 -8.31 32.32 -16.94
CA PRO A 725 -9.28 31.78 -15.99
C PRO A 725 -9.81 30.41 -16.44
N GLY A 726 -9.70 29.43 -15.55
CA GLY A 726 -10.07 28.04 -15.81
C GLY A 726 -10.80 27.41 -14.63
N THR A 727 -10.86 26.08 -14.63
CA THR A 727 -11.42 25.28 -13.53
C THR A 727 -10.60 24.02 -13.34
N GLY A 728 -10.52 23.55 -12.09
CA GLY A 728 -10.04 22.22 -11.73
C GLY A 728 -11.14 21.46 -11.00
N ASP A 729 -11.13 20.15 -11.11
CA ASP A 729 -12.04 19.28 -10.36
C ASP A 729 -11.32 18.67 -9.16
N ILE A 730 -12.07 18.51 -8.06
CA ILE A 730 -11.63 17.86 -6.83
C ILE A 730 -12.54 16.66 -6.57
N ALA A 731 -11.97 15.51 -6.29
CA ALA A 731 -12.73 14.33 -5.90
C ALA A 731 -13.04 14.39 -4.40
N VAL A 732 -14.32 14.55 -4.06
CA VAL A 732 -14.83 14.32 -2.71
C VAL A 732 -15.44 12.93 -2.69
N TYR A 733 -15.05 12.10 -1.73
CA TYR A 733 -15.40 10.68 -1.74
C TYR A 733 -15.80 10.15 -0.37
N LEU A 734 -16.60 9.09 -0.39
CA LEU A 734 -16.98 8.29 0.78
C LEU A 734 -16.09 7.06 0.87
N SER A 735 -15.65 6.70 2.08
CA SER A 735 -14.90 5.44 2.30
C SER A 735 -15.68 4.19 1.91
N GLN A 736 -17.01 4.25 1.99
CA GLN A 736 -17.93 3.20 1.55
C GLN A 736 -19.29 3.79 1.17
N PRO A 737 -20.11 3.11 0.35
CA PRO A 737 -21.44 3.58 -0.02
C PRO A 737 -22.36 3.74 1.20
N SER A 738 -23.11 4.84 1.26
CA SER A 738 -24.14 5.05 2.28
C SER A 738 -25.53 4.66 1.75
N THR A 739 -26.40 4.15 2.63
CA THR A 739 -27.82 3.88 2.33
C THR A 739 -28.70 5.13 2.46
N ALA A 740 -28.22 6.16 3.16
CA ALA A 740 -28.85 7.46 3.28
C ALA A 740 -28.13 8.49 2.41
N PRO A 741 -28.80 9.58 1.99
CA PRO A 741 -28.11 10.71 1.38
C PRO A 741 -27.09 11.29 2.36
N VAL A 742 -25.86 11.51 1.88
CA VAL A 742 -24.81 12.19 2.65
C VAL A 742 -24.62 13.58 2.09
N THR A 743 -24.58 14.59 2.97
CA THR A 743 -24.19 15.96 2.59
C THR A 743 -22.90 16.34 3.29
N ALA A 744 -22.11 17.20 2.65
CA ALA A 744 -20.93 17.85 3.22
C ALA A 744 -20.66 19.14 2.44
N TYR A 745 -19.69 19.94 2.87
CA TYR A 745 -19.20 21.08 2.11
C TYR A 745 -17.73 20.90 1.78
N LEU A 746 -17.34 21.17 0.53
CA LEU A 746 -15.94 21.35 0.14
C LEU A 746 -15.60 22.83 0.24
N THR A 747 -14.47 23.13 0.89
CA THR A 747 -13.87 24.47 0.95
C THR A 747 -12.46 24.40 0.38
N VAL A 748 -12.12 25.33 -0.52
CA VAL A 748 -10.73 25.62 -0.86
C VAL A 748 -10.25 26.77 0.03
N VAL A 749 -9.34 26.45 0.94
CA VAL A 749 -8.77 27.41 1.89
C VAL A 749 -7.73 28.27 1.17
N GLY A 750 -7.99 29.56 1.12
CA GLY A 750 -7.18 30.60 0.49
C GLY A 750 -7.88 31.96 0.68
N SER A 751 -7.40 33.03 0.03
CA SER A 751 -7.99 34.36 0.24
C SER A 751 -9.49 34.39 0.02
N ALA A 752 -10.15 35.03 0.97
CA ALA A 752 -11.58 35.20 1.04
C ALA A 752 -12.13 35.95 -0.19
N THR A 753 -11.32 36.78 -0.86
CA THR A 753 -11.70 37.61 -2.01
C THR A 753 -11.21 37.08 -3.37
N GLY A 754 -10.32 36.09 -3.39
CA GLY A 754 -9.72 35.58 -4.62
C GLY A 754 -10.53 34.43 -5.25
N LYS A 755 -10.57 34.35 -6.60
CA LYS A 755 -11.50 33.46 -7.32
C LYS A 755 -11.44 32.00 -6.89
N VAL A 756 -10.25 31.43 -6.70
CA VAL A 756 -10.05 30.03 -6.25
C VAL A 756 -10.47 29.83 -4.79
N GLY A 757 -10.29 30.83 -3.91
CA GLY A 757 -10.66 30.80 -2.49
C GLY A 757 -12.16 31.04 -2.21
N LEU A 758 -12.92 31.48 -3.22
CA LEU A 758 -14.38 31.64 -3.15
C LEU A 758 -15.14 30.30 -3.27
N ALA A 759 -14.45 29.17 -3.40
CA ALA A 759 -15.08 27.88 -3.64
C ALA A 759 -15.52 27.19 -2.34
N MET A 760 -16.60 27.70 -1.72
CA MET A 760 -17.46 26.85 -0.89
C MET A 760 -18.46 26.16 -1.82
N GLN A 761 -18.54 24.83 -1.78
CA GLN A 761 -19.48 24.07 -2.61
C GLN A 761 -20.20 23.00 -1.78
N PRO A 762 -21.55 22.95 -1.78
CA PRO A 762 -22.27 21.84 -1.18
C PRO A 762 -22.05 20.57 -2.00
N VAL A 763 -21.75 19.47 -1.32
CA VAL A 763 -21.58 18.15 -1.90
C VAL A 763 -22.71 17.26 -1.38
N THR A 764 -23.38 16.54 -2.29
CA THR A 764 -24.43 15.59 -1.92
C THR A 764 -24.20 14.26 -2.61
N PHE A 765 -24.07 13.20 -1.82
CA PHE A 765 -24.03 11.82 -2.30
C PHE A 765 -25.44 11.25 -2.23
N ARG A 766 -25.90 10.69 -3.35
CA ARG A 766 -27.12 9.89 -3.35
C ARG A 766 -26.81 8.53 -2.70
N PRO A 767 -27.80 7.83 -2.14
CA PRO A 767 -27.62 6.46 -1.67
C PRO A 767 -26.90 5.59 -2.71
N GLY A 768 -25.85 4.89 -2.29
CA GLY A 768 -25.01 4.03 -3.14
C GLY A 768 -23.88 4.72 -3.91
N THR A 769 -23.82 6.06 -3.98
CA THR A 769 -22.71 6.79 -4.64
C THR A 769 -21.56 7.05 -3.67
N THR A 770 -20.31 6.90 -4.13
CA THR A 770 -19.11 7.05 -3.28
C THR A 770 -18.16 8.15 -3.72
N CYS A 771 -18.31 8.74 -4.89
CA CYS A 771 -17.44 9.85 -5.32
C CYS A 771 -18.24 10.92 -6.06
N ARG A 772 -17.85 12.17 -5.84
CA ARG A 772 -18.36 13.36 -6.53
C ARG A 772 -17.20 14.24 -6.92
N ALA A 773 -17.09 14.53 -8.21
CA ALA A 773 -16.24 15.61 -8.71
C ALA A 773 -16.90 16.95 -8.36
N VAL A 774 -16.12 17.86 -7.79
CA VAL A 774 -16.51 19.22 -7.44
C VAL A 774 -15.60 20.17 -8.20
N THR A 775 -16.19 20.97 -9.09
CA THR A 775 -15.45 21.93 -9.90
C THR A 775 -15.19 23.20 -9.11
N VAL A 776 -13.92 23.62 -9.07
CA VAL A 776 -13.46 24.85 -8.45
C VAL A 776 -12.78 25.73 -9.49
N PRO A 777 -12.96 27.06 -9.45
CA PRO A 777 -12.27 27.98 -10.37
C PRO A 777 -10.76 27.94 -10.15
N LEU A 778 -9.99 28.15 -11.23
CA LEU A 778 -8.55 28.36 -11.23
C LEU A 778 -8.22 29.73 -11.84
N THR A 779 -7.16 30.38 -11.34
CA THR A 779 -6.66 31.64 -11.89
C THR A 779 -5.42 31.34 -12.72
N GLY A 780 -5.58 31.11 -14.02
CA GLY A 780 -4.46 31.02 -14.95
C GLY A 780 -4.03 32.38 -15.51
N ASP A 781 -2.77 32.48 -15.93
CA ASP A 781 -2.22 33.61 -16.68
C ASP A 781 -1.15 33.14 -17.67
N SER A 782 -0.45 34.06 -18.35
CA SER A 782 0.57 33.73 -19.36
C SER A 782 1.98 34.21 -18.94
N VAL A 783 2.23 34.27 -17.64
CA VAL A 783 3.39 34.92 -17.01
C VAL A 783 4.06 33.97 -16.03
N ALA A 784 5.30 33.60 -16.36
CA ALA A 784 6.16 32.82 -15.49
C ALA A 784 6.20 33.33 -14.03
N GLY A 785 5.77 32.48 -13.10
CA GLY A 785 5.85 32.67 -11.66
C GLY A 785 7.24 32.40 -11.08
N ALA A 786 7.40 32.60 -9.76
CA ALA A 786 8.67 32.34 -9.08
C ALA A 786 8.77 30.92 -8.50
N ALA A 787 7.64 30.27 -8.26
CA ALA A 787 7.55 28.91 -7.74
C ALA A 787 7.00 27.97 -8.84
N PRO A 788 7.58 26.77 -9.03
CA PRO A 788 7.12 25.83 -10.06
C PRO A 788 5.74 25.25 -9.79
N THR A 789 5.28 25.29 -8.53
CA THR A 789 3.96 24.87 -8.10
C THR A 789 3.50 25.69 -6.91
N THR A 790 2.19 25.75 -6.74
CA THR A 790 1.52 26.40 -5.62
C THR A 790 0.46 25.47 -5.08
N ALA A 791 0.36 25.31 -3.76
CA ALA A 791 -0.65 24.45 -3.14
C ALA A 791 -1.68 25.27 -2.37
N TYR A 792 -2.95 25.01 -2.64
CA TYR A 792 -4.10 25.49 -1.88
C TYR A 792 -4.61 24.35 -1.01
N LYS A 793 -4.80 24.61 0.29
CA LYS A 793 -5.38 23.63 1.21
C LYS A 793 -6.86 23.44 0.83
N ILE A 794 -7.34 22.21 0.80
CA ILE A 794 -8.75 21.88 0.55
C ILE A 794 -9.25 21.02 1.69
N GLY A 795 -10.49 21.24 2.13
CA GLY A 795 -11.07 20.54 3.27
C GLY A 795 -12.55 20.27 3.10
N VAL A 796 -13.03 19.18 3.70
CA VAL A 796 -14.46 18.88 3.83
C VAL A 796 -14.96 19.13 5.25
N SER A 797 -16.20 19.60 5.37
CA SER A 797 -16.77 20.08 6.64
C SER A 797 -18.28 19.83 6.73
N ASN A 798 -18.82 19.90 7.95
CA ASN A 798 -20.25 19.87 8.27
C ASN A 798 -21.01 18.73 7.56
N SER A 799 -20.59 17.48 7.81
CA SER A 799 -21.18 16.30 7.17
C SER A 799 -22.47 15.85 7.85
N SER A 800 -23.41 15.26 7.09
CA SER A 800 -24.62 14.59 7.61
C SER A 800 -24.69 13.13 7.15
N ASN A 801 -25.22 12.25 7.99
CA ASN A 801 -25.30 10.78 7.78
C ASN A 801 -23.97 10.05 7.51
N ALA A 802 -22.85 10.78 7.51
CA ALA A 802 -21.46 10.33 7.44
C ALA A 802 -20.64 11.24 8.36
N VAL A 803 -19.46 10.78 8.77
CA VAL A 803 -18.51 11.56 9.59
C VAL A 803 -17.31 11.99 8.75
N LEU A 804 -16.54 12.98 9.20
CA LEU A 804 -15.25 13.30 8.58
C LEU A 804 -14.25 12.16 8.81
N GLY A 805 -13.45 11.83 7.79
CA GLY A 805 -12.42 10.79 7.86
C GLY A 805 -11.02 11.34 8.11
N SER A 806 -10.02 10.47 8.12
CA SER A 806 -8.60 10.84 8.29
C SER A 806 -7.96 11.51 7.06
N GLN A 807 -8.76 11.74 6.01
CA GLN A 807 -8.36 12.43 4.78
C GLN A 807 -9.43 13.50 4.46
N ASP A 808 -9.91 14.18 5.49
CA ASP A 808 -10.84 15.31 5.38
C ASP A 808 -10.15 16.57 4.85
N PHE A 809 -8.81 16.64 4.90
CA PHE A 809 -7.98 17.60 4.20
C PHE A 809 -7.16 17.00 3.05
N GLY A 810 -6.80 17.87 2.11
CA GLY A 810 -5.85 17.59 1.03
C GLY A 810 -5.30 18.88 0.43
N THR A 811 -4.70 18.78 -0.74
CA THR A 811 -4.19 19.95 -1.48
C THR A 811 -4.66 19.97 -2.93
N LEU A 812 -5.05 21.14 -3.41
CA LEU A 812 -5.09 21.47 -4.83
C LEU A 812 -3.75 22.11 -5.21
N THR A 813 -2.91 21.38 -5.91
CA THR A 813 -1.62 21.88 -6.38
C THR A 813 -1.73 22.38 -7.81
N VAL A 814 -1.42 23.64 -8.04
CA VAL A 814 -1.40 24.26 -9.37
C VAL A 814 0.04 24.31 -9.86
N ARG A 815 0.29 23.85 -11.08
CA ARG A 815 1.61 23.88 -11.73
C ARG A 815 1.75 25.10 -12.63
N GLU A 816 2.88 25.80 -12.48
CA GLU A 816 3.28 26.90 -13.35
C GLU A 816 3.64 26.39 -14.75
N ASP A 817 2.84 26.72 -15.77
CA ASP A 817 3.02 26.24 -17.14
C ASP A 817 3.76 27.19 -18.10
N ASP A 818 3.96 28.45 -17.73
CA ASP A 818 4.72 29.44 -18.52
C ASP A 818 6.22 29.47 -18.20
N GLY A 819 6.64 28.69 -17.21
CA GLY A 819 8.02 28.57 -16.76
C GLY A 819 8.30 29.34 -15.47
N VAL A 820 9.52 29.22 -14.96
CA VAL A 820 9.90 29.77 -13.65
C VAL A 820 10.92 30.88 -13.78
N THR A 821 10.68 32.01 -13.13
CA THR A 821 11.54 33.20 -13.15
C THR A 821 12.80 33.08 -12.28
N GLY A 822 12.85 32.09 -11.40
CA GLY A 822 13.97 31.83 -10.48
C GLY A 822 14.93 30.74 -10.95
N THR A 823 15.78 30.26 -10.03
CA THR A 823 16.67 29.11 -10.25
C THR A 823 16.02 27.77 -9.92
N ALA A 824 14.79 27.78 -9.40
CA ALA A 824 14.03 26.56 -9.16
C ALA A 824 13.83 25.82 -10.50
N PRO A 825 13.97 24.49 -10.55
CA PRO A 825 13.61 23.74 -11.75
C PRO A 825 12.09 23.79 -11.98
N ALA A 826 11.67 23.85 -13.24
CA ALA A 826 10.26 23.74 -13.59
C ALA A 826 9.69 22.39 -13.12
N ALA A 827 8.45 22.40 -12.63
CA ALA A 827 7.75 21.18 -12.28
C ALA A 827 7.35 20.40 -13.56
N PRO A 828 7.33 19.06 -13.53
CA PRO A 828 6.92 18.26 -14.68
C PRO A 828 5.47 18.54 -15.08
N PRO A 829 5.13 18.59 -16.38
CA PRO A 829 3.75 18.72 -16.85
C PRO A 829 2.83 17.69 -16.20
N VAL A 830 1.67 18.14 -15.73
CA VAL A 830 0.65 17.32 -15.04
C VAL A 830 -0.49 16.93 -15.98
N GLY A 831 -0.52 17.51 -17.18
CA GLY A 831 -1.44 17.14 -18.24
C GLY A 831 -2.88 17.58 -17.97
N VAL A 832 -3.75 17.33 -18.94
CA VAL A 832 -5.16 17.70 -18.84
C VAL A 832 -5.86 16.76 -17.87
N GLN A 833 -6.50 17.33 -16.84
CA GLN A 833 -7.24 16.58 -15.83
C GLN A 833 -8.40 15.79 -16.48
N GLY A 834 -8.51 14.51 -16.13
CA GLY A 834 -9.63 13.65 -16.52
C GLY A 834 -10.77 13.69 -15.50
N ASP A 835 -11.56 12.62 -15.46
CA ASP A 835 -12.54 12.42 -14.38
C ASP A 835 -11.80 12.09 -13.08
N VAL A 836 -11.77 13.04 -12.15
CA VAL A 836 -11.06 12.92 -10.87
C VAL A 836 -11.56 11.79 -9.98
N CYS A 837 -12.83 11.39 -10.11
CA CYS A 837 -13.35 10.23 -9.39
C CYS A 837 -12.83 8.92 -9.98
N ALA A 838 -12.74 8.84 -11.31
CA ALA A 838 -12.14 7.69 -11.98
C ALA A 838 -10.63 7.60 -11.71
N GLU A 839 -9.93 8.73 -11.73
CA GLU A 839 -8.50 8.82 -11.38
C GLU A 839 -8.26 8.38 -9.93
N HIS A 840 -9.01 8.92 -8.97
CA HIS A 840 -8.90 8.52 -7.56
C HIS A 840 -9.16 7.03 -7.37
N GLN A 841 -10.20 6.48 -8.01
CA GLN A 841 -10.47 5.04 -7.96
C GLN A 841 -9.33 4.21 -8.58
N ALA A 842 -8.69 4.72 -9.63
CA ALA A 842 -7.60 4.04 -10.31
C ALA A 842 -6.30 4.03 -9.50
N LEU A 843 -6.11 4.94 -8.53
CA LEU A 843 -4.97 4.95 -7.61
C LEU A 843 -4.94 3.75 -6.66
N ALA A 844 -6.09 3.14 -6.38
CA ALA A 844 -6.17 1.92 -5.58
C ALA A 844 -5.57 0.68 -6.28
N GLN A 845 -5.17 0.80 -7.56
CA GLN A 845 -4.64 -0.30 -8.36
C GLN A 845 -3.39 0.13 -9.13
N SER A 846 -2.29 -0.58 -8.92
CA SER A 846 -1.09 -0.40 -9.73
C SER A 846 -1.36 -0.80 -11.19
N GLY A 847 -0.99 0.07 -12.11
CA GLY A 847 -0.94 -0.24 -13.54
C GLY A 847 0.16 -1.25 -13.87
N THR A 848 0.08 -1.87 -15.04
CA THR A 848 1.13 -2.75 -15.56
C THR A 848 1.91 -2.04 -16.65
N LEU A 849 3.24 -2.10 -16.58
CA LEU A 849 4.13 -1.65 -17.64
C LEU A 849 4.53 -2.82 -18.54
N THR A 850 4.89 -2.52 -19.78
CA THR A 850 5.50 -3.47 -20.71
C THR A 850 6.97 -3.12 -20.91
N VAL A 851 7.87 -4.11 -20.88
CA VAL A 851 9.30 -3.93 -21.16
C VAL A 851 9.69 -4.70 -22.42
N SER A 852 10.51 -4.10 -23.28
CA SER A 852 10.94 -4.74 -24.55
C SER A 852 11.85 -5.94 -24.33
N ASP A 853 12.57 -5.95 -23.21
CA ASP A 853 13.42 -7.05 -22.75
C ASP A 853 13.23 -7.18 -21.25
N SER A 854 12.75 -8.35 -20.81
CA SER A 854 12.54 -8.65 -19.39
C SER A 854 13.80 -9.23 -18.74
N LYS A 855 14.87 -9.50 -19.51
CA LYS A 855 16.15 -10.04 -19.00
C LYS A 855 17.38 -9.23 -19.45
N PRO A 856 17.37 -7.90 -19.26
CA PRO A 856 18.43 -7.05 -19.78
C PRO A 856 19.74 -7.22 -19.00
N ALA A 857 20.87 -7.01 -19.70
CA ALA A 857 22.16 -6.84 -19.03
C ALA A 857 22.29 -5.45 -18.37
N PRO A 858 23.17 -5.28 -17.36
CA PRO A 858 23.49 -3.95 -16.84
C PRO A 858 23.94 -2.99 -17.95
N GLY A 859 23.44 -1.75 -17.92
CA GLY A 859 23.73 -0.76 -18.97
C GLY A 859 22.92 -0.93 -20.27
N ALA A 860 22.07 -1.96 -20.40
CA ALA A 860 21.25 -2.15 -21.59
C ALA A 860 20.15 -1.09 -21.71
N THR A 861 19.77 -0.79 -22.95
CA THR A 861 18.62 0.07 -23.26
C THR A 861 17.37 -0.79 -23.46
N VAL A 862 16.33 -0.53 -22.67
CA VAL A 862 15.01 -1.17 -22.77
C VAL A 862 13.94 -0.14 -23.09
N THR A 863 12.93 -0.52 -23.88
CA THR A 863 11.74 0.30 -24.09
C THR A 863 10.67 -0.09 -23.08
N VAL A 864 10.21 0.87 -22.29
CA VAL A 864 9.17 0.72 -21.28
C VAL A 864 7.90 1.41 -21.76
N GLY A 865 6.77 0.72 -21.73
CA GLY A 865 5.46 1.23 -22.13
C GLY A 865 4.44 1.18 -20.99
N GLY A 866 3.50 2.11 -20.95
CA GLY A 866 2.45 2.18 -19.94
C GLY A 866 1.19 2.88 -20.43
N SER A 867 0.10 2.80 -19.67
CA SER A 867 -1.19 3.43 -20.02
C SER A 867 -2.04 3.80 -18.79
N GLY A 868 -3.07 4.63 -19.02
CA GLY A 868 -3.97 5.15 -17.99
C GLY A 868 -3.49 6.46 -17.36
N TYR A 869 -2.51 7.10 -17.98
CA TYR A 869 -1.99 8.42 -17.62
C TYR A 869 -2.88 9.53 -18.21
N ARG A 870 -2.81 10.75 -17.68
CA ARG A 870 -3.44 11.93 -18.27
C ARG A 870 -2.82 12.27 -19.62
N SER A 871 -3.62 12.87 -20.49
CA SER A 871 -3.13 13.41 -21.76
C SER A 871 -2.11 14.51 -21.51
N GLY A 872 -0.88 14.33 -21.99
CA GLY A 872 0.18 15.34 -21.88
C GLY A 872 0.89 15.39 -20.53
N GLU A 873 0.63 14.46 -19.60
CA GLU A 873 1.37 14.43 -18.35
C GLU A 873 2.77 13.81 -18.50
N SER A 874 3.70 14.25 -17.67
CA SER A 874 5.02 13.64 -17.54
C SER A 874 4.94 12.38 -16.67
N VAL A 875 5.48 11.27 -17.17
CA VAL A 875 5.59 10.00 -16.46
C VAL A 875 7.05 9.76 -16.12
N ALA A 876 7.38 9.75 -14.83
CA ALA A 876 8.73 9.51 -14.33
C ALA A 876 8.99 8.02 -14.14
N PHE A 877 10.11 7.51 -14.66
CA PHE A 877 10.51 6.11 -14.58
C PHE A 877 11.67 5.94 -13.61
N THR A 878 11.61 4.92 -12.75
CA THR A 878 12.69 4.56 -11.83
C THR A 878 13.01 3.06 -11.92
N PHE A 879 14.24 2.71 -11.58
CA PHE A 879 14.72 1.34 -11.38
C PHE A 879 15.16 1.22 -9.92
N GLY A 880 14.32 0.61 -9.09
CA GLY A 880 14.44 0.76 -7.63
C GLY A 880 14.39 2.25 -7.23
N SER A 881 15.43 2.75 -6.56
CA SER A 881 15.58 4.17 -6.19
C SER A 881 16.27 5.03 -7.25
N VAL A 882 16.77 4.45 -8.35
CA VAL A 882 17.51 5.17 -9.39
C VAL A 882 16.54 5.76 -10.41
N SER A 883 16.61 7.06 -10.66
CA SER A 883 15.84 7.72 -11.72
C SER A 883 16.36 7.35 -13.10
N LEU A 884 15.48 6.85 -13.97
CA LEU A 884 15.77 6.52 -15.37
C LEU A 884 15.46 7.68 -16.32
N GLY A 885 14.64 8.64 -15.88
CA GLY A 885 14.17 9.78 -16.68
C GLY A 885 12.65 9.86 -16.72
N SER A 886 12.10 10.64 -17.65
CA SER A 886 10.66 10.78 -17.85
C SER A 886 10.27 10.88 -19.33
N ALA A 887 9.00 10.62 -19.63
CA ALA A 887 8.40 10.82 -20.95
C ALA A 887 6.99 11.42 -20.83
N ILE A 888 6.55 12.18 -21.84
CA ILE A 888 5.21 12.74 -21.89
C ILE A 888 4.22 11.72 -22.45
N ALA A 889 3.11 11.51 -21.76
CA ALA A 889 2.02 10.66 -22.20
C ALA A 889 1.27 11.28 -23.40
N SER A 890 0.89 10.46 -24.38
CA SER A 890 0.10 10.89 -25.54
C SER A 890 -1.35 11.22 -25.18
N GLY A 891 -2.10 11.75 -26.15
CA GLY A 891 -3.48 12.19 -25.95
C GLY A 891 -4.47 11.11 -25.51
N ASP A 892 -4.13 9.83 -25.66
CA ASP A 892 -4.88 8.67 -25.18
C ASP A 892 -4.38 8.12 -23.83
N GLY A 893 -3.41 8.79 -23.20
CA GLY A 893 -2.87 8.41 -21.90
C GLY A 893 -1.85 7.26 -21.96
N THR A 894 -1.31 6.92 -23.14
CA THR A 894 -0.22 5.94 -23.28
C THR A 894 1.14 6.63 -23.25
N VAL A 895 2.17 5.91 -22.78
CA VAL A 895 3.55 6.41 -22.72
C VAL A 895 4.52 5.34 -23.20
N SER A 896 5.60 5.75 -23.87
CA SER A 896 6.70 4.88 -24.29
C SER A 896 8.02 5.60 -24.05
N PHE A 897 8.93 4.98 -23.31
CA PHE A 897 10.20 5.56 -22.88
C PHE A 897 11.36 4.59 -23.12
N GLN A 898 12.49 5.07 -23.68
CA GLN A 898 13.72 4.28 -23.76
C GLN A 898 14.55 4.52 -22.51
N ALA A 899 14.58 3.53 -21.61
CA ALA A 899 15.35 3.57 -20.38
C ALA A 899 16.71 2.89 -20.58
N VAL A 900 17.78 3.49 -20.06
CA VAL A 900 19.09 2.85 -19.94
C VAL A 900 19.22 2.37 -18.50
N LEU A 901 19.35 1.06 -18.28
CA LEU A 901 19.53 0.53 -16.93
C LEU A 901 20.90 0.93 -16.37
N PRO A 902 21.05 1.09 -15.04
CA PRO A 902 22.34 1.40 -14.44
C PRO A 902 23.40 0.37 -14.85
N ALA A 903 24.59 0.85 -15.21
CA ALA A 903 25.69 -0.02 -15.62
C ALA A 903 26.23 -0.87 -14.45
N ASP A 904 25.99 -0.43 -13.22
CA ASP A 904 26.30 -1.07 -11.95
C ASP A 904 25.09 -1.73 -11.29
N ALA A 905 23.98 -1.92 -12.03
CA ALA A 905 22.82 -2.63 -11.54
C ALA A 905 23.21 -4.03 -11.03
N ALA A 906 22.80 -4.36 -9.80
CA ALA A 906 23.03 -5.68 -9.24
C ALA A 906 22.29 -6.73 -10.08
N TYR A 907 22.82 -7.95 -10.15
CA TYR A 907 22.13 -9.03 -10.85
C TYR A 907 20.95 -9.57 -10.02
N GLY A 908 19.90 -10.05 -10.70
CA GLY A 908 18.68 -10.60 -10.09
C GLY A 908 17.43 -9.78 -10.40
N ASP A 909 16.38 -10.00 -9.63
CA ASP A 909 15.06 -9.43 -9.88
C ASP A 909 15.00 -7.95 -9.46
N HIS A 910 14.50 -7.10 -10.34
CA HIS A 910 14.26 -5.67 -10.08
C HIS A 910 12.92 -5.23 -10.64
N THR A 911 12.39 -4.14 -10.10
CA THR A 911 11.15 -3.53 -10.57
C THR A 911 11.43 -2.15 -11.16
N ILE A 912 10.95 -1.94 -12.38
CA ILE A 912 10.81 -0.62 -12.98
C ILE A 912 9.45 -0.06 -12.54
N THR A 913 9.45 1.16 -12.02
CA THR A 913 8.25 1.89 -11.61
C THR A 913 8.06 3.11 -12.49
N ALA A 914 6.82 3.44 -12.84
CA ALA A 914 6.46 4.63 -13.60
C ALA A 914 5.34 5.40 -12.89
N VAL A 915 5.54 6.69 -12.60
CA VAL A 915 4.57 7.53 -11.88
C VAL A 915 4.19 8.74 -12.72
N GLY A 916 2.88 8.91 -12.98
CA GLY A 916 2.33 10.08 -13.66
C GLY A 916 2.32 11.31 -12.74
N ALA A 917 2.83 12.44 -13.21
CA ALA A 917 2.98 13.65 -12.42
C ALA A 917 1.65 14.31 -12.02
N GLY A 918 0.60 14.19 -12.84
CA GLY A 918 -0.71 14.76 -12.56
C GLY A 918 -1.72 13.74 -12.06
N SER A 919 -1.78 12.57 -12.68
CA SER A 919 -2.70 11.50 -12.27
C SER A 919 -2.27 10.80 -10.97
N GLY A 920 -0.99 10.88 -10.60
CA GLY A 920 -0.40 10.08 -9.51
C GLY A 920 -0.37 8.58 -9.80
N ARG A 921 -0.80 8.14 -10.99
CA ARG A 921 -0.92 6.72 -11.33
C ARG A 921 0.45 6.07 -11.33
N THR A 922 0.57 4.97 -10.59
CA THR A 922 1.78 4.15 -10.57
C THR A 922 1.60 2.92 -11.44
N GLY A 923 2.57 2.63 -12.32
CA GLY A 923 2.68 1.38 -13.05
C GLY A 923 3.99 0.67 -12.74
N THR A 924 3.99 -0.67 -12.77
CA THR A 924 5.21 -1.46 -12.53
C THR A 924 5.45 -2.53 -13.60
N ALA A 925 6.73 -2.86 -13.84
CA ALA A 925 7.15 -4.07 -14.56
C ALA A 925 8.41 -4.65 -13.92
N ASP A 926 8.48 -5.98 -13.85
CA ASP A 926 9.65 -6.69 -13.35
C ASP A 926 10.64 -6.98 -14.48
N VAL A 927 11.92 -6.88 -14.16
CA VAL A 927 13.06 -7.18 -15.04
C VAL A 927 14.10 -7.99 -14.26
N ASP A 928 14.61 -9.06 -14.86
CA ASP A 928 15.69 -9.87 -14.29
C ASP A 928 17.01 -9.35 -14.88
N VAL A 929 17.80 -8.62 -14.10
CA VAL A 929 19.09 -8.14 -14.59
C VAL A 929 20.09 -9.30 -14.56
N LEU A 930 20.52 -9.76 -15.74
CA LEU A 930 21.39 -10.94 -15.87
C LEU A 930 22.77 -10.58 -16.43
N ALA A 931 23.81 -11.26 -15.95
CA ALA A 931 25.14 -11.18 -16.53
C ALA A 931 25.17 -11.84 -17.92
N THR A 932 25.71 -11.14 -18.91
CA THR A 932 25.94 -11.74 -20.25
C THR A 932 26.96 -12.86 -20.15
N THR A 933 26.62 -14.03 -20.67
CA THR A 933 27.55 -15.18 -20.69
C THR A 933 28.01 -15.54 -22.09
N THR A 934 29.21 -16.12 -22.21
CA THR A 934 29.65 -16.79 -23.44
C THR A 934 30.18 -18.17 -23.09
N THR A 935 29.95 -19.14 -23.98
CA THR A 935 30.43 -20.52 -23.80
C THR A 935 31.30 -20.90 -24.99
N ALA A 936 32.53 -21.35 -24.75
CA ALA A 936 33.44 -21.84 -25.79
C ALA A 936 33.86 -23.29 -25.49
N LEU A 937 33.75 -24.17 -26.48
CA LEU A 937 34.06 -25.59 -26.32
C LEU A 937 35.41 -25.95 -26.94
N THR A 938 36.19 -26.77 -26.23
CA THR A 938 37.44 -27.35 -26.72
C THR A 938 37.54 -28.84 -26.37
N LEU A 939 38.38 -29.57 -27.11
CA LEU A 939 38.68 -30.99 -26.88
C LEU A 939 40.12 -31.11 -26.35
N ASN A 940 40.33 -31.97 -25.35
CA ASN A 940 41.66 -32.33 -24.87
C ASN A 940 41.85 -33.86 -24.81
N PRO A 941 42.76 -34.46 -25.61
CA PRO A 941 43.59 -33.81 -26.62
C PRO A 941 42.75 -33.25 -27.78
N ALA A 942 43.27 -32.25 -28.51
CA ALA A 942 42.54 -31.61 -29.62
C ALA A 942 42.32 -32.53 -30.85
N ALA A 943 43.13 -33.58 -30.96
CA ALA A 943 43.02 -34.60 -32.01
C ALA A 943 43.22 -36.00 -31.39
N PRO A 944 42.25 -36.52 -30.63
CA PRO A 944 42.34 -37.86 -30.05
C PRO A 944 42.39 -38.92 -31.15
N GLY A 945 43.08 -40.03 -30.92
CA GLY A 945 43.02 -41.23 -31.73
C GLY A 945 41.71 -42.01 -31.53
N ILE A 946 41.51 -43.05 -32.34
CA ILE A 946 40.36 -43.97 -32.18
C ILE A 946 40.42 -44.61 -30.79
N SER A 947 39.32 -44.50 -30.04
CA SER A 947 39.17 -45.01 -28.67
C SER A 947 40.18 -44.43 -27.66
N GLU A 948 40.77 -43.27 -27.96
CA GLU A 948 41.55 -42.50 -27.01
C GLU A 948 40.63 -41.65 -26.13
N ALA A 949 40.87 -41.65 -24.81
CA ALA A 949 40.12 -40.84 -23.87
C ALA A 949 40.19 -39.36 -24.23
N VAL A 950 39.07 -38.65 -24.16
CA VAL A 950 39.00 -37.22 -24.46
C VAL A 950 38.15 -36.51 -23.42
N VAL A 951 38.54 -35.28 -23.09
CA VAL A 951 37.78 -34.39 -22.21
C VAL A 951 37.23 -33.24 -23.05
N LEU A 952 35.93 -33.00 -22.96
CA LEU A 952 35.26 -31.83 -23.52
C LEU A 952 35.29 -30.73 -22.45
N ASN A 953 35.98 -29.62 -22.74
CA ASN A 953 36.09 -28.47 -21.83
C ASN A 953 35.29 -27.30 -22.38
N ALA A 954 34.25 -26.89 -21.66
CA ALA A 954 33.49 -25.68 -21.92
C ALA A 954 33.99 -24.56 -21.01
N ALA A 955 34.64 -23.55 -21.59
CA ALA A 955 34.94 -22.31 -20.90
C ALA A 955 33.69 -21.44 -20.92
N VAL A 956 33.16 -21.10 -19.74
CA VAL A 956 32.01 -20.22 -19.56
C VAL A 956 32.50 -18.93 -18.93
N THR A 957 32.25 -17.80 -19.59
CA THR A 957 32.58 -16.47 -19.08
C THR A 957 31.31 -15.77 -18.63
N GLY A 958 31.42 -14.89 -17.62
CA GLY A 958 30.31 -14.12 -17.07
C GLY A 958 30.20 -14.32 -15.56
N ASP A 959 29.79 -13.29 -14.83
CA ASP A 959 29.60 -13.37 -13.39
C ASP A 959 28.44 -14.33 -13.05
N GLY A 960 28.46 -14.95 -11.85
CA GLY A 960 27.38 -15.83 -11.40
C GLY A 960 27.28 -17.19 -12.13
N THR A 961 28.30 -17.55 -12.91
CA THR A 961 28.35 -18.82 -13.67
C THR A 961 28.93 -19.99 -12.88
N ASP A 962 29.75 -19.75 -11.86
CA ASP A 962 30.35 -20.79 -11.02
C ASP A 962 29.30 -21.59 -10.22
N GLY A 963 29.44 -22.91 -10.19
CA GLY A 963 28.51 -23.83 -9.54
C GLY A 963 27.31 -24.24 -10.41
N ALA A 964 27.08 -23.57 -11.54
CA ALA A 964 26.01 -23.92 -12.48
C ALA A 964 26.44 -25.00 -13.49
N VAL A 965 25.49 -25.49 -14.30
CA VAL A 965 25.68 -26.71 -15.11
C VAL A 965 25.73 -26.39 -16.61
N VAL A 966 26.69 -26.99 -17.30
CA VAL A 966 26.81 -27.00 -18.76
C VAL A 966 26.43 -28.37 -19.29
N THR A 967 25.58 -28.42 -20.31
CA THR A 967 25.17 -29.65 -21.00
C THR A 967 26.00 -29.83 -22.28
N PHE A 968 26.67 -30.97 -22.42
CA PHE A 968 27.46 -31.32 -23.61
C PHE A 968 26.67 -32.25 -24.54
N ARG A 969 26.71 -31.98 -25.85
CA ARG A 969 25.96 -32.74 -26.86
C ARG A 969 26.86 -33.14 -28.03
N ASP A 970 26.48 -34.22 -28.73
CA ASP A 970 26.91 -34.58 -30.08
C ASP A 970 25.70 -34.52 -31.01
N GLY A 971 25.63 -33.48 -31.86
CA GLY A 971 24.41 -33.11 -32.55
C GLY A 971 23.27 -32.86 -31.55
N THR A 972 22.19 -33.63 -31.64
CA THR A 972 21.06 -33.54 -30.70
C THR A 972 21.21 -34.43 -29.45
N THR A 973 22.20 -35.33 -29.45
CA THR A 973 22.36 -36.34 -28.39
C THR A 973 23.09 -35.74 -27.19
N VAL A 974 22.50 -35.78 -25.99
CA VAL A 974 23.20 -35.37 -24.76
C VAL A 974 24.24 -36.42 -24.39
N LEU A 975 25.49 -35.98 -24.25
CA LEU A 975 26.60 -36.83 -23.81
C LEU A 975 26.75 -36.83 -22.28
N GLY A 976 26.41 -35.71 -21.64
CA GLY A 976 26.49 -35.55 -20.20
C GLY A 976 26.47 -34.08 -19.79
N GLN A 977 26.63 -33.84 -18.49
CA GLN A 977 26.65 -32.51 -17.88
C GLN A 977 27.95 -32.32 -17.09
N GLY A 978 28.42 -31.08 -16.99
CA GLY A 978 29.55 -30.68 -16.15
C GLY A 978 29.23 -29.42 -15.37
N THR A 979 29.65 -29.35 -14.12
CA THR A 979 29.52 -28.15 -13.29
C THR A 979 30.65 -27.17 -13.62
N VAL A 980 30.33 -25.89 -13.74
CA VAL A 980 31.28 -24.81 -13.94
C VAL A 980 32.04 -24.57 -12.62
N THR A 981 33.36 -24.59 -12.66
CA THR A 981 34.21 -24.25 -11.51
C THR A 981 35.41 -23.46 -12.01
N GLY A 982 35.57 -22.22 -11.54
CA GLY A 982 36.61 -21.32 -12.05
C GLY A 982 36.40 -20.98 -13.53
N GLY A 983 35.14 -20.83 -13.96
CA GLY A 983 34.79 -20.50 -15.35
C GLY A 983 34.96 -21.64 -16.35
N THR A 984 35.14 -22.89 -15.90
CA THR A 984 35.23 -24.06 -16.80
C THR A 984 34.36 -25.21 -16.32
N ALA A 985 33.58 -25.79 -17.22
CA ALA A 985 32.92 -27.08 -17.04
C ALA A 985 33.60 -28.13 -17.92
N ALA A 986 33.77 -29.36 -17.41
CA ALA A 986 34.42 -30.43 -18.14
C ALA A 986 33.59 -31.72 -18.13
N LEU A 987 33.54 -32.41 -19.27
CA LEU A 987 32.98 -33.76 -19.38
C LEU A 987 34.06 -34.71 -19.89
N SER A 988 34.40 -35.71 -19.06
CA SER A 988 35.35 -36.76 -19.43
C SER A 988 34.65 -37.89 -20.19
N VAL A 989 35.23 -38.31 -21.32
CA VAL A 989 34.78 -39.45 -22.14
C VAL A 989 35.93 -40.48 -22.19
N PRO A 990 36.06 -41.36 -21.18
CA PRO A 990 37.23 -42.23 -21.03
C PRO A 990 37.37 -43.30 -22.11
N ALA A 991 36.25 -43.76 -22.68
CA ALA A 991 36.24 -44.77 -23.74
C ALA A 991 36.64 -44.23 -25.12
N GLY A 992 36.77 -42.91 -25.25
CA GLY A 992 37.00 -42.23 -26.51
C GLY A 992 35.88 -42.41 -27.54
N PHE A 993 36.17 -42.01 -28.77
CA PHE A 993 35.24 -42.13 -29.89
C PHE A 993 35.74 -43.13 -30.92
N LYS A 994 34.81 -43.82 -31.61
CA LYS A 994 35.13 -44.76 -32.69
C LYS A 994 35.46 -43.98 -33.97
N ALA A 995 35.94 -44.68 -35.01
CA ALA A 995 36.06 -44.08 -36.34
C ALA A 995 34.70 -43.54 -36.81
N GLY A 996 34.63 -42.26 -37.16
CA GLY A 996 33.37 -41.54 -37.43
C GLY A 996 33.55 -40.02 -37.50
N THR A 997 32.45 -39.30 -37.70
CA THR A 997 32.38 -37.83 -37.68
C THR A 997 31.44 -37.40 -36.57
N TYR A 998 31.91 -36.52 -35.69
CA TYR A 998 31.20 -36.02 -34.51
C TYR A 998 31.12 -34.48 -34.54
N SER A 999 30.10 -33.91 -33.92
CA SER A 999 29.86 -32.47 -33.87
C SER A 999 29.40 -32.06 -32.47
N PHE A 1000 30.35 -31.63 -31.64
CA PHE A 1000 30.10 -31.36 -30.23
C PHE A 1000 29.68 -29.91 -29.96
N THR A 1001 28.71 -29.71 -29.07
CA THR A 1001 28.33 -28.40 -28.54
C THR A 1001 28.20 -28.45 -27.01
N ALA A 1002 28.34 -27.30 -26.37
CA ALA A 1002 28.12 -27.11 -24.94
C ALA A 1002 27.12 -25.97 -24.71
N SER A 1003 26.09 -26.19 -23.89
CA SER A 1003 25.09 -25.17 -23.54
C SER A 1003 25.07 -24.89 -22.05
N PHE A 1004 25.18 -23.62 -21.68
CA PHE A 1004 24.95 -23.06 -20.36
C PHE A 1004 23.50 -22.56 -20.28
N GLU A 1005 22.71 -23.13 -19.37
CA GLU A 1005 21.25 -22.91 -19.32
C GLU A 1005 20.84 -21.68 -18.48
N GLY A 1006 21.80 -20.85 -18.06
CA GLY A 1006 21.57 -19.66 -17.23
C GLY A 1006 21.41 -19.97 -15.73
N THR A 1007 21.36 -18.91 -14.92
CA THR A 1007 21.05 -18.92 -13.49
C THR A 1007 20.09 -17.77 -13.17
N ALA A 1008 19.77 -17.56 -11.88
CA ALA A 1008 19.01 -16.38 -11.45
C ALA A 1008 19.77 -15.05 -11.68
N THR A 1009 21.08 -15.09 -11.97
CA THR A 1009 21.92 -13.91 -12.12
C THR A 1009 22.76 -13.89 -13.40
N ALA A 1010 22.68 -14.93 -14.24
CA ALA A 1010 23.47 -15.06 -15.46
C ALA A 1010 22.62 -15.61 -16.62
N ASP A 1011 22.75 -15.02 -17.80
CA ASP A 1011 21.99 -15.40 -18.99
C ASP A 1011 22.52 -16.69 -19.62
N THR A 1012 21.72 -17.32 -20.48
CA THR A 1012 22.08 -18.54 -21.20
C THR A 1012 23.14 -18.28 -22.27
N SER A 1013 23.98 -19.27 -22.58
CA SER A 1013 24.88 -19.22 -23.74
C SER A 1013 25.22 -20.60 -24.28
N ALA A 1014 25.68 -20.68 -25.52
CA ALA A 1014 26.07 -21.93 -26.16
C ALA A 1014 27.34 -21.77 -26.98
N SER A 1015 28.11 -22.84 -27.10
CA SER A 1015 29.30 -22.88 -27.94
C SER A 1015 28.96 -23.10 -29.41
N ASP A 1016 29.86 -22.64 -30.28
CA ASP A 1016 29.95 -23.16 -31.65
C ASP A 1016 30.23 -24.67 -31.65
N ALA A 1017 29.89 -25.32 -32.76
CA ALA A 1017 30.09 -26.75 -32.92
C ALA A 1017 31.56 -27.11 -33.21
N VAL A 1018 32.15 -27.94 -32.35
CA VAL A 1018 33.51 -28.48 -32.54
C VAL A 1018 33.43 -29.84 -33.24
N ARG A 1019 34.06 -29.96 -34.42
CA ARG A 1019 34.06 -31.20 -35.21
C ARG A 1019 35.26 -32.10 -34.90
N LEU A 1020 35.01 -33.40 -34.80
CA LEU A 1020 36.03 -34.44 -34.70
C LEU A 1020 35.82 -35.50 -35.79
N VAL A 1021 36.90 -35.85 -36.52
CA VAL A 1021 36.89 -36.89 -37.56
C VAL A 1021 37.98 -37.92 -37.27
N LEU A 1022 37.58 -39.20 -37.13
CA LEU A 1022 38.49 -40.31 -36.85
C LEU A 1022 38.46 -41.35 -37.98
N ALA A 1023 39.61 -41.60 -38.63
CA ALA A 1023 39.73 -42.48 -39.80
C ALA A 1023 40.51 -43.78 -39.52
N LYS A 1024 40.12 -44.90 -40.16
CA LYS A 1024 40.82 -46.20 -40.05
C LYS A 1024 42.16 -46.19 -40.83
N GLY A 1025 43.15 -46.97 -40.38
CA GLY A 1025 44.43 -47.20 -41.08
C GLY A 1025 44.30 -48.01 -42.38
N GLN A 1026 45.31 -47.97 -43.26
CA GLN A 1026 45.31 -48.67 -44.56
C GLN A 1026 46.10 -50.01 -44.54
N SER A 1027 45.76 -50.95 -45.44
CA SER A 1027 46.47 -52.24 -45.60
C SER A 1027 46.74 -52.61 -47.07
N ALA A 1028 47.76 -53.45 -47.30
CA ALA A 1028 48.11 -53.98 -48.63
C ALA A 1028 48.51 -55.47 -48.56
N ILE A 1029 48.11 -56.28 -49.56
CA ILE A 1029 48.38 -57.73 -49.64
C ILE A 1029 49.42 -58.06 -50.72
N ALA A 1030 50.35 -58.97 -50.41
CA ALA A 1030 51.26 -59.60 -51.36
C ALA A 1030 51.15 -61.13 -51.25
N ALA A 1031 51.20 -61.87 -52.36
CA ALA A 1031 51.18 -63.34 -52.34
C ALA A 1031 51.92 -63.97 -53.54
N SER A 1032 52.40 -65.22 -53.41
CA SER A 1032 53.13 -65.96 -54.46
C SER A 1032 52.88 -67.47 -54.41
N LEU A 1033 52.75 -68.13 -55.58
CA LEU A 1033 52.74 -69.60 -55.72
C LEU A 1033 54.17 -70.15 -55.86
N ARG A 1034 54.47 -71.28 -55.21
CA ARG A 1034 55.80 -71.91 -55.29
C ARG A 1034 56.15 -72.48 -56.67
N GLN A 1035 55.14 -72.82 -57.47
CA GLN A 1035 55.29 -73.29 -58.85
C GLN A 1035 54.04 -72.94 -59.66
N THR A 1036 54.22 -72.58 -60.93
CA THR A 1036 53.15 -72.11 -61.83
C THR A 1036 52.67 -73.18 -62.82
N SER A 1037 53.32 -74.35 -62.85
CA SER A 1037 52.84 -75.51 -63.59
C SER A 1037 53.13 -76.81 -62.86
N THR A 1038 52.29 -77.82 -63.07
CA THR A 1038 52.43 -79.17 -62.51
C THR A 1038 51.85 -80.23 -63.47
N THR A 1039 52.03 -81.51 -63.16
CA THR A 1039 51.37 -82.61 -63.89
C THR A 1039 50.25 -83.17 -63.04
N TYR A 1040 49.20 -83.68 -63.69
CA TYR A 1040 48.03 -84.22 -62.99
C TYR A 1040 48.45 -85.26 -61.94
N GLY A 1041 47.97 -85.06 -60.70
CA GLY A 1041 48.32 -85.89 -59.54
C GLY A 1041 49.32 -85.28 -58.53
N HIS A 1042 49.71 -83.99 -58.65
CA HIS A 1042 50.67 -83.33 -57.74
C HIS A 1042 50.16 -81.97 -57.20
N ALA A 1043 50.31 -81.72 -55.89
CA ALA A 1043 49.87 -80.50 -55.19
C ALA A 1043 50.82 -79.30 -55.35
N VAL A 1044 50.32 -78.07 -55.11
CA VAL A 1044 51.07 -76.80 -55.20
C VAL A 1044 50.82 -75.92 -53.99
N SER A 1045 51.87 -75.38 -53.35
CA SER A 1045 51.73 -74.46 -52.20
C SER A 1045 52.05 -73.00 -52.56
N GLY A 1046 51.58 -72.06 -51.75
CA GLY A 1046 51.81 -70.60 -51.86
C GLY A 1046 51.96 -69.89 -50.51
N ILE A 1047 52.35 -68.61 -50.55
CA ILE A 1047 52.60 -67.74 -49.37
C ILE A 1047 51.94 -66.37 -49.53
N PHE A 1048 51.64 -65.66 -48.43
CA PHE A 1048 51.17 -64.26 -48.44
C PHE A 1048 51.73 -63.41 -47.29
N ALA A 1049 51.71 -62.09 -47.46
CA ALA A 1049 52.02 -61.07 -46.45
C ALA A 1049 51.05 -59.87 -46.54
N VAL A 1050 50.65 -59.32 -45.39
CA VAL A 1050 49.77 -58.15 -45.24
C VAL A 1050 50.57 -57.01 -44.60
N ALA A 1051 50.86 -55.97 -45.38
CA ALA A 1051 51.43 -54.73 -44.85
C ALA A 1051 50.32 -53.89 -44.19
N GLY A 1052 50.62 -53.28 -43.04
CA GLY A 1052 49.67 -52.43 -42.30
C GLY A 1052 48.72 -53.20 -41.37
N ALA A 1053 48.82 -54.53 -41.27
CA ALA A 1053 48.05 -55.33 -40.33
C ALA A 1053 48.88 -56.47 -39.71
N ASN A 1054 48.77 -56.64 -38.40
CA ASN A 1054 49.42 -57.71 -37.62
C ASN A 1054 48.41 -58.73 -37.05
N SER A 1055 47.16 -58.66 -37.49
CA SER A 1055 46.06 -59.54 -37.09
C SER A 1055 45.03 -59.60 -38.23
N GLY A 1056 43.95 -60.38 -38.07
CA GLY A 1056 42.88 -60.52 -39.06
C GLY A 1056 43.05 -61.74 -39.98
N THR A 1057 42.35 -61.75 -41.11
CA THR A 1057 42.19 -62.95 -41.97
C THR A 1057 42.46 -62.66 -43.43
N VAL A 1058 43.08 -63.61 -44.13
CA VAL A 1058 43.28 -63.62 -45.59
C VAL A 1058 42.47 -64.76 -46.22
N LYS A 1059 41.77 -64.46 -47.31
CA LYS A 1059 40.98 -65.42 -48.09
C LYS A 1059 41.72 -65.78 -49.38
N VAL A 1060 41.81 -67.07 -49.72
CA VAL A 1060 42.46 -67.61 -50.93
C VAL A 1060 41.46 -68.39 -51.79
N GLY A 1061 41.21 -68.01 -53.04
CA GLY A 1061 40.37 -68.76 -53.99
C GLY A 1061 41.21 -69.54 -55.01
N TYR A 1062 40.76 -70.72 -55.47
CA TYR A 1062 41.38 -71.47 -56.59
C TYR A 1062 40.31 -72.21 -57.41
N GLY A 1063 40.10 -71.81 -58.66
CA GLY A 1063 39.00 -72.35 -59.48
C GLY A 1063 37.64 -72.20 -58.77
N THR A 1064 36.97 -73.32 -58.45
CA THR A 1064 35.71 -73.36 -57.69
C THR A 1064 35.88 -73.56 -56.17
N GLY A 1065 37.12 -73.70 -55.66
CA GLY A 1065 37.43 -73.89 -54.24
C GLY A 1065 37.95 -72.62 -53.55
N SER A 1066 37.90 -72.56 -52.21
CA SER A 1066 38.52 -71.47 -51.43
C SER A 1066 39.04 -71.93 -50.05
N LEU A 1067 39.95 -71.16 -49.46
CA LEU A 1067 40.56 -71.34 -48.14
C LEU A 1067 40.54 -70.01 -47.37
N SER A 1068 40.48 -70.07 -46.05
CA SER A 1068 40.70 -68.91 -45.18
C SER A 1068 41.89 -69.17 -44.27
N VAL A 1069 42.79 -68.19 -44.16
CA VAL A 1069 44.05 -68.30 -43.42
C VAL A 1069 44.21 -67.09 -42.50
N LYS A 1070 44.51 -67.34 -41.22
CA LYS A 1070 44.79 -66.26 -40.26
C LYS A 1070 46.11 -65.58 -40.59
N VAL A 1071 46.14 -64.25 -40.43
CA VAL A 1071 47.37 -63.45 -40.49
C VAL A 1071 48.12 -63.64 -39.17
N SER A 1072 49.40 -64.00 -39.23
CA SER A 1072 50.24 -64.08 -38.04
C SER A 1072 50.51 -62.69 -37.43
N ALA A 1073 51.04 -62.65 -36.20
CA ALA A 1073 51.51 -61.40 -35.59
C ALA A 1073 52.61 -60.69 -36.40
N SER A 1074 53.31 -61.40 -37.30
CA SER A 1074 54.29 -60.84 -38.23
C SER A 1074 53.70 -60.41 -39.58
N GLY A 1075 52.38 -60.46 -39.74
CA GLY A 1075 51.70 -60.02 -40.97
C GLY A 1075 51.85 -61.00 -42.14
N SER A 1076 52.02 -62.31 -41.94
CA SER A 1076 52.23 -63.28 -43.05
C SER A 1076 51.59 -64.66 -42.83
N GLY A 1077 51.54 -65.50 -43.88
CA GLY A 1077 50.99 -66.87 -43.83
C GLY A 1077 51.25 -67.73 -45.09
N THR A 1078 50.88 -69.01 -45.06
CA THR A 1078 51.06 -69.97 -46.18
C THR A 1078 49.79 -70.80 -46.46
N PHE A 1079 49.63 -71.32 -47.69
CA PHE A 1079 48.49 -72.16 -48.11
C PHE A 1079 48.90 -73.26 -49.10
N THR A 1080 48.11 -74.34 -49.25
CA THR A 1080 48.37 -75.45 -50.21
C THR A 1080 47.11 -75.80 -51.01
N LEU A 1081 47.28 -75.99 -52.32
CA LEU A 1081 46.25 -76.34 -53.30
C LEU A 1081 46.18 -77.86 -53.55
N PRO A 1082 45.01 -78.44 -53.85
CA PRO A 1082 44.83 -79.90 -54.01
C PRO A 1082 45.58 -80.53 -55.20
N ALA A 1083 46.08 -81.77 -55.03
CA ALA A 1083 46.77 -82.55 -56.08
C ALA A 1083 45.84 -83.10 -57.20
N SER A 1084 44.54 -83.11 -56.95
CA SER A 1084 43.48 -83.57 -57.87
C SER A 1084 43.03 -82.50 -58.86
N LEU A 1085 43.65 -81.32 -58.86
CA LEU A 1085 43.33 -80.23 -59.79
C LEU A 1085 43.36 -80.76 -61.24
N SER A 1086 42.26 -80.57 -61.95
CA SER A 1086 42.09 -81.10 -63.31
C SER A 1086 43.14 -80.53 -64.27
N VAL A 1087 43.51 -81.33 -65.29
CA VAL A 1087 44.35 -80.87 -66.41
C VAL A 1087 43.72 -79.61 -67.02
N GLY A 1088 44.48 -78.51 -67.08
CA GLY A 1088 43.97 -77.18 -67.44
C GLY A 1088 44.69 -76.05 -66.70
N THR A 1089 44.25 -74.80 -66.88
CA THR A 1089 44.80 -73.61 -66.20
C THR A 1089 43.80 -73.09 -65.17
N HIS A 1090 44.25 -72.79 -63.94
CA HIS A 1090 43.41 -72.40 -62.79
C HIS A 1090 43.89 -71.06 -62.18
N PRO A 1091 43.01 -70.05 -62.02
CA PRO A 1091 43.33 -68.81 -61.31
C PRO A 1091 43.27 -69.00 -59.78
N VAL A 1092 44.20 -68.39 -59.07
CA VAL A 1092 44.33 -68.41 -57.60
C VAL A 1092 44.32 -66.98 -57.06
N SER A 1093 43.29 -66.58 -56.29
CA SER A 1093 43.11 -65.21 -55.75
C SER A 1093 43.43 -65.12 -54.25
N VAL A 1094 43.91 -63.97 -53.73
CA VAL A 1094 44.29 -63.74 -52.32
C VAL A 1094 43.91 -62.31 -51.84
N GLN A 1095 43.26 -62.15 -50.68
CA GLN A 1095 42.84 -60.84 -50.12
C GLN A 1095 42.79 -60.81 -48.57
N TYR A 1096 43.19 -59.70 -47.94
CA TYR A 1096 43.00 -59.41 -46.50
C TYR A 1096 41.67 -58.68 -46.20
N THR A 1097 40.96 -59.07 -45.15
CA THR A 1097 39.56 -58.67 -44.92
C THR A 1097 39.33 -57.46 -43.99
N GLY A 1098 40.35 -56.87 -43.38
CA GLY A 1098 40.24 -55.67 -42.50
C GLY A 1098 39.85 -55.94 -41.03
N THR A 1099 39.90 -54.89 -40.20
CA THR A 1099 39.51 -54.80 -38.76
C THR A 1099 38.81 -53.46 -38.44
N ASP A 1100 38.47 -53.22 -37.17
CA ASP A 1100 37.96 -51.93 -36.69
C ASP A 1100 38.99 -50.80 -36.76
N PHE A 1101 40.27 -51.14 -36.81
CA PHE A 1101 41.38 -50.17 -36.84
C PHE A 1101 42.02 -50.04 -38.23
N VAL A 1102 41.89 -51.05 -39.09
CA VAL A 1102 42.57 -51.12 -40.39
C VAL A 1102 41.61 -51.58 -41.48
N ALA A 1103 41.55 -50.86 -42.61
CA ALA A 1103 40.70 -51.19 -43.75
C ALA A 1103 41.12 -52.50 -44.47
N PRO A 1104 40.20 -53.18 -45.19
CA PRO A 1104 40.52 -54.35 -46.04
C PRO A 1104 41.53 -54.03 -47.15
N SER A 1105 42.25 -55.05 -47.65
CA SER A 1105 43.17 -54.88 -48.80
C SER A 1105 42.46 -55.10 -50.15
N GLY A 1106 43.14 -54.76 -51.25
CA GLY A 1106 42.78 -55.23 -52.60
C GLY A 1106 42.95 -56.76 -52.78
N VAL A 1107 42.54 -57.29 -53.94
CA VAL A 1107 42.62 -58.74 -54.30
C VAL A 1107 43.77 -58.98 -55.28
N LEU A 1108 44.63 -59.97 -55.03
CA LEU A 1108 45.73 -60.38 -55.93
C LEU A 1108 45.43 -61.74 -56.59
N THR A 1109 45.71 -61.96 -57.88
CA THR A 1109 45.44 -63.24 -58.59
C THR A 1109 46.65 -63.80 -59.37
N GLN A 1110 46.89 -65.11 -59.34
CA GLN A 1110 47.97 -65.84 -60.06
C GLN A 1110 47.46 -67.09 -60.79
N GLN A 1111 48.15 -67.57 -61.85
CA GLN A 1111 47.71 -68.71 -62.67
C GLN A 1111 48.53 -69.99 -62.43
N LEU A 1112 47.87 -71.15 -62.36
CA LEU A 1112 48.48 -72.49 -62.23
C LEU A 1112 48.06 -73.43 -63.38
N LYS A 1113 49.02 -74.01 -64.12
CA LYS A 1113 48.76 -74.95 -65.24
C LYS A 1113 49.01 -76.43 -64.88
N VAL A 1114 48.12 -77.35 -65.27
CA VAL A 1114 48.22 -78.81 -65.01
C VAL A 1114 48.23 -79.62 -66.33
N ALA A 1115 49.18 -80.54 -66.56
CA ALA A 1115 49.36 -81.34 -67.80
C ALA A 1115 49.11 -82.88 -67.67
N LYS A 1116 48.92 -83.61 -68.80
CA LYS A 1116 48.67 -85.09 -68.88
C LYS A 1116 49.89 -85.98 -68.58
N ALA A 1117 49.67 -87.26 -68.21
CA ALA A 1117 50.69 -88.27 -67.86
C ALA A 1117 51.01 -89.31 -68.98
N LYS A 1118 52.15 -90.04 -68.92
CA LYS A 1118 52.66 -91.02 -69.95
C LYS A 1118 52.23 -92.49 -69.68
N SER A 1119 52.17 -93.38 -70.70
CA SER A 1119 51.87 -94.85 -70.58
C SER A 1119 52.76 -95.78 -71.47
N SER A 1120 52.78 -97.12 -71.23
CA SER A 1120 53.51 -98.15 -72.05
C SER A 1120 52.76 -99.52 -72.16
N THR A 1121 52.91 -100.32 -73.25
CA THR A 1121 52.13 -101.57 -73.52
C THR A 1121 52.99 -102.81 -73.88
N ALA A 1122 52.64 -104.03 -73.43
CA ALA A 1122 53.35 -105.31 -73.64
C ALA A 1122 52.40 -106.52 -73.89
N LEU A 1123 52.87 -107.58 -74.60
CA LEU A 1123 52.10 -108.84 -74.82
C LEU A 1123 52.95 -110.13 -74.72
N THR A 1124 52.30 -111.26 -74.40
CA THR A 1124 52.86 -112.64 -74.35
C THR A 1124 51.90 -113.68 -74.94
N LEU A 1125 52.42 -114.75 -75.56
CA LEU A 1125 51.66 -115.88 -76.13
C LEU A 1125 51.77 -117.12 -75.24
N SER A 1126 50.74 -117.95 -75.18
CA SER A 1126 50.68 -119.18 -74.38
C SER A 1126 51.34 -120.40 -75.03
N LYS A 1127 51.45 -120.46 -76.36
CA LYS A 1127 52.05 -121.56 -77.13
C LYS A 1127 52.91 -121.01 -78.26
N THR A 1128 53.97 -121.76 -78.58
CA THR A 1128 54.91 -121.44 -79.67
C THR A 1128 54.63 -122.21 -80.95
N LYS A 1129 53.80 -123.27 -80.89
CA LYS A 1129 53.39 -124.10 -82.03
C LYS A 1129 51.92 -124.49 -81.87
N VAL A 1130 51.09 -124.23 -82.88
CA VAL A 1130 49.63 -124.38 -82.80
C VAL A 1130 49.10 -124.87 -84.15
N THR A 1131 48.02 -125.66 -84.16
CA THR A 1131 47.41 -126.07 -85.44
C THR A 1131 46.78 -124.87 -86.14
N TYR A 1132 47.02 -124.70 -87.44
CA TYR A 1132 46.45 -123.59 -88.19
C TYR A 1132 44.92 -123.57 -88.08
N GLY A 1133 44.33 -122.37 -88.03
CA GLY A 1133 42.87 -122.21 -87.87
C GLY A 1133 42.34 -122.42 -86.44
N THR A 1134 43.19 -122.83 -85.49
CA THR A 1134 42.83 -122.95 -84.06
C THR A 1134 43.21 -121.68 -83.27
N SER A 1135 42.76 -121.59 -82.02
CA SER A 1135 42.91 -120.39 -81.19
C SER A 1135 44.12 -120.45 -80.25
N GLU A 1136 44.72 -119.28 -80.00
CA GLU A 1136 45.89 -119.07 -79.15
C GLU A 1136 45.64 -117.98 -78.10
N SER A 1137 46.10 -118.18 -76.87
CA SER A 1137 45.87 -117.22 -75.77
C SER A 1137 46.96 -116.15 -75.72
N VAL A 1138 46.57 -114.88 -75.57
CA VAL A 1138 47.43 -113.68 -75.52
C VAL A 1138 47.20 -112.91 -74.22
N ARG A 1139 48.25 -112.70 -73.43
CA ARG A 1139 48.22 -111.84 -72.23
C ARG A 1139 48.82 -110.46 -72.51
N LEU A 1140 48.09 -109.40 -72.16
CA LEU A 1140 48.34 -107.97 -72.38
C LEU A 1140 48.63 -107.23 -71.07
N VAL A 1141 49.51 -106.24 -71.11
CA VAL A 1141 49.81 -105.32 -69.98
C VAL A 1141 50.00 -103.88 -70.51
N VAL A 1142 49.33 -102.89 -69.91
CA VAL A 1142 49.46 -101.44 -70.13
C VAL A 1142 49.84 -100.78 -68.80
N ASN A 1143 51.02 -100.17 -68.71
CA ASN A 1143 51.59 -99.54 -67.51
C ASN A 1143 51.51 -98.00 -67.57
N GLY A 1144 51.48 -97.35 -66.39
CA GLY A 1144 51.56 -95.89 -66.24
C GLY A 1144 50.58 -95.26 -65.25
N HIS A 1145 50.43 -95.76 -64.01
CA HIS A 1145 49.50 -95.19 -63.02
C HIS A 1145 50.05 -93.92 -62.31
N SER A 1146 49.16 -93.03 -61.86
CA SER A 1146 49.50 -91.89 -60.97
C SER A 1146 48.85 -92.08 -59.58
N GLY A 1147 49.20 -91.25 -58.60
CA GLY A 1147 48.54 -91.25 -57.27
C GLY A 1147 47.04 -90.96 -57.31
N ALA A 1148 46.49 -90.55 -58.47
CA ALA A 1148 45.09 -90.24 -58.68
C ALA A 1148 44.29 -91.32 -59.47
N ASP A 1149 44.88 -92.12 -60.39
CA ASP A 1149 44.15 -93.15 -61.19
C ASP A 1149 45.05 -94.13 -62.02
N TYR A 1150 44.50 -95.19 -62.67
CA TYR A 1150 45.15 -96.11 -63.63
C TYR A 1150 44.77 -95.82 -65.12
N PRO A 1151 45.60 -96.21 -66.13
CA PRO A 1151 45.25 -96.07 -67.55
C PRO A 1151 44.04 -96.93 -67.97
N THR A 1152 43.13 -96.37 -68.78
CA THR A 1152 41.92 -97.04 -69.29
C THR A 1152 41.68 -96.71 -70.77
N GLY A 1153 41.13 -97.64 -71.55
CA GLY A 1153 40.81 -97.41 -72.97
C GLY A 1153 41.09 -98.59 -73.90
N ALA A 1154 40.96 -98.38 -75.21
CA ALA A 1154 40.99 -99.45 -76.20
C ALA A 1154 42.38 -100.04 -76.45
N VAL A 1155 42.46 -101.38 -76.56
CA VAL A 1155 43.63 -102.19 -76.92
C VAL A 1155 43.29 -103.11 -78.11
N THR A 1156 44.14 -103.18 -79.14
CA THR A 1156 43.92 -104.04 -80.32
C THR A 1156 45.06 -105.05 -80.49
N VAL A 1157 44.76 -106.35 -80.63
CA VAL A 1157 45.72 -107.45 -80.84
C VAL A 1157 45.58 -108.05 -82.24
N THR A 1158 46.70 -108.23 -82.96
CA THR A 1158 46.69 -108.69 -84.36
C THR A 1158 47.68 -109.84 -84.55
N ALA A 1159 47.28 -110.96 -85.18
CA ALA A 1159 48.13 -112.10 -85.56
C ALA A 1159 48.18 -112.26 -87.10
N LYS A 1160 49.36 -112.41 -87.70
CA LYS A 1160 49.54 -112.39 -89.17
C LYS A 1160 50.49 -113.49 -89.70
N VAL A 1161 50.05 -114.28 -90.70
CA VAL A 1161 50.85 -115.29 -91.45
C VAL A 1161 50.75 -115.01 -92.95
N GLY A 1162 51.84 -114.57 -93.58
CA GLY A 1162 51.79 -114.11 -94.97
C GLY A 1162 50.75 -113.01 -95.16
N SER A 1163 49.81 -113.19 -96.09
CA SER A 1163 48.65 -112.29 -96.31
C SER A 1163 47.48 -112.53 -95.34
N ALA A 1164 47.44 -113.65 -94.63
CA ALA A 1164 46.32 -113.98 -93.75
C ALA A 1164 46.49 -113.30 -92.39
N THR A 1165 45.49 -112.54 -91.96
CA THR A 1165 45.50 -111.77 -90.71
C THR A 1165 44.26 -112.09 -89.88
N ALA A 1166 44.44 -112.20 -88.57
CA ALA A 1166 43.36 -112.28 -87.59
C ALA A 1166 43.55 -111.20 -86.53
N THR A 1167 42.47 -110.62 -86.05
CA THR A 1167 42.52 -109.49 -85.11
C THR A 1167 41.49 -109.69 -84.00
N THR A 1168 41.84 -109.30 -82.78
CA THR A 1168 40.93 -109.28 -81.63
C THR A 1168 41.11 -107.97 -80.87
N LYS A 1169 40.00 -107.28 -80.56
CA LYS A 1169 40.00 -106.00 -79.82
C LYS A 1169 39.53 -106.22 -78.39
N TYR A 1170 40.06 -105.43 -77.46
CA TYR A 1170 39.69 -105.42 -76.05
C TYR A 1170 39.71 -104.00 -75.47
N THR A 1171 38.81 -103.66 -74.56
CA THR A 1171 38.81 -102.37 -73.87
C THR A 1171 39.30 -102.55 -72.44
N LEU A 1172 40.41 -101.89 -72.09
CA LEU A 1172 41.02 -101.90 -70.77
C LEU A 1172 40.20 -101.02 -69.81
N THR A 1173 39.57 -101.64 -68.83
CA THR A 1173 38.80 -100.95 -67.78
C THR A 1173 39.69 -100.64 -66.58
N ALA A 1174 39.28 -99.69 -65.73
CA ALA A 1174 40.01 -99.36 -64.49
C ALA A 1174 40.19 -100.61 -63.59
N ALA A 1175 39.21 -101.51 -63.59
CA ALA A 1175 39.26 -102.77 -62.85
C ALA A 1175 40.34 -103.74 -63.35
N ALA A 1176 40.71 -103.68 -64.63
CA ALA A 1176 41.75 -104.52 -65.20
C ALA A 1176 43.17 -104.13 -64.70
N LYS A 1177 43.31 -102.97 -64.04
CA LYS A 1177 44.60 -102.46 -63.50
C LYS A 1177 45.76 -102.58 -64.48
N GLY A 1178 45.50 -102.31 -65.75
CA GLY A 1178 46.52 -102.43 -66.79
C GLY A 1178 46.64 -103.81 -67.45
N VAL A 1179 46.01 -104.90 -66.98
CA VAL A 1179 46.34 -106.28 -67.40
C VAL A 1179 45.12 -107.08 -67.88
N HIS A 1180 45.23 -107.83 -69.00
CA HIS A 1180 44.15 -108.72 -69.47
C HIS A 1180 44.65 -109.90 -70.32
N THR A 1181 43.93 -111.03 -70.36
CA THR A 1181 44.23 -112.19 -71.24
C THR A 1181 43.05 -112.47 -72.17
N LEU A 1182 43.30 -112.58 -73.47
CA LEU A 1182 42.30 -112.84 -74.51
C LEU A 1182 42.76 -113.93 -75.48
N THR A 1183 41.84 -114.59 -76.17
CA THR A 1183 42.17 -115.62 -77.17
C THR A 1183 42.05 -115.07 -78.58
N ILE A 1184 43.04 -115.30 -79.42
CA ILE A 1184 43.03 -114.94 -80.85
C ILE A 1184 42.96 -116.20 -81.72
N LYS A 1185 42.01 -116.25 -82.65
CA LYS A 1185 41.94 -117.33 -83.63
C LYS A 1185 43.04 -117.14 -84.66
N LEU A 1186 43.97 -118.08 -84.77
CA LEU A 1186 45.12 -117.95 -85.67
C LEU A 1186 44.71 -118.19 -87.13
N PRO A 1187 45.39 -117.57 -88.10
CA PRO A 1187 45.08 -117.75 -89.51
C PRO A 1187 45.05 -119.23 -89.94
N ASN A 1188 44.10 -119.61 -90.80
CA ASN A 1188 43.94 -120.97 -91.33
C ASN A 1188 44.96 -121.27 -92.45
N LYS A 1189 46.25 -121.04 -92.18
CA LYS A 1189 47.35 -121.17 -93.13
C LYS A 1189 48.60 -121.65 -92.41
N THR A 1190 49.31 -122.63 -92.96
CA THR A 1190 50.59 -123.10 -92.40
C THR A 1190 51.68 -122.03 -92.55
N GLY A 1191 52.58 -121.91 -91.57
CA GLY A 1191 53.64 -120.88 -91.51
C GLY A 1191 53.78 -120.23 -90.13
N THR A 1192 54.68 -119.27 -89.95
CA THR A 1192 54.88 -118.57 -88.65
C THR A 1192 54.05 -117.28 -88.57
N ALA A 1193 53.22 -117.14 -87.53
CA ALA A 1193 52.37 -115.97 -87.28
C ALA A 1193 53.03 -114.95 -86.35
N ALA A 1194 53.05 -113.67 -86.71
CA ALA A 1194 53.49 -112.57 -85.84
C ALA A 1194 52.29 -111.89 -85.14
N VAL A 1195 52.34 -111.73 -83.81
CA VAL A 1195 51.27 -111.19 -82.95
C VAL A 1195 51.71 -109.88 -82.26
N THR A 1196 50.95 -108.77 -82.36
CA THR A 1196 51.21 -107.42 -81.75
C THR A 1196 49.98 -106.84 -81.03
N ALA A 1197 50.17 -105.89 -80.10
CA ALA A 1197 49.10 -105.19 -79.36
C ALA A 1197 49.30 -103.66 -79.27
N VAL A 1198 48.23 -102.85 -79.39
CA VAL A 1198 48.28 -101.37 -79.40
C VAL A 1198 47.24 -100.75 -78.45
N TYR A 1199 47.63 -99.83 -77.54
CA TYR A 1199 46.78 -99.02 -76.63
C TYR A 1199 46.69 -97.54 -77.08
N ALA A 1200 45.48 -96.97 -77.09
CA ALA A 1200 45.23 -95.65 -77.68
C ALA A 1200 45.43 -94.41 -76.77
N GLY A 1201 45.44 -94.54 -75.43
CA GLY A 1201 45.46 -93.41 -74.48
C GLY A 1201 44.08 -92.85 -74.09
N ASN A 1202 44.02 -91.85 -73.19
CA ASN A 1202 42.78 -91.20 -72.71
C ASN A 1202 42.92 -89.70 -72.30
N GLY A 1203 41.93 -89.17 -71.57
CA GLY A 1203 41.88 -87.76 -71.09
C GLY A 1203 43.03 -87.37 -70.14
N ASN A 1204 43.56 -88.31 -69.37
CA ASN A 1204 44.60 -88.08 -68.37
C ASN A 1204 45.95 -88.71 -68.77
N TYR A 1205 45.97 -89.67 -69.70
CA TYR A 1205 47.15 -90.47 -70.11
C TYR A 1205 47.37 -90.51 -71.64
N LEU A 1206 48.63 -90.58 -72.09
CA LEU A 1206 49.05 -90.78 -73.51
C LEU A 1206 48.96 -92.26 -73.95
N GLY A 1207 48.94 -92.58 -75.26
CA GLY A 1207 48.86 -93.97 -75.84
C GLY A 1207 50.21 -94.70 -76.06
N SER A 1208 50.21 -96.03 -76.32
CA SER A 1208 51.43 -96.87 -76.46
C SER A 1208 51.24 -98.21 -77.24
N THR A 1209 52.31 -98.86 -77.75
CA THR A 1209 52.28 -100.11 -78.55
C THR A 1209 53.27 -101.18 -78.05
N SER A 1210 52.95 -102.48 -78.19
CA SER A 1210 53.81 -103.61 -77.79
C SER A 1210 54.75 -104.12 -78.89
N ALA A 1211 55.82 -104.83 -78.50
CA ALA A 1211 56.64 -105.63 -79.41
C ALA A 1211 55.88 -106.85 -79.97
N HIS A 1212 56.32 -107.40 -81.12
CA HIS A 1212 55.69 -108.57 -81.76
C HIS A 1212 56.19 -109.91 -81.18
N LYS A 1213 55.34 -110.94 -81.18
CA LYS A 1213 55.65 -112.33 -80.78
C LYS A 1213 55.34 -113.32 -81.90
N GLN A 1214 56.00 -114.48 -81.96
CA GLN A 1214 55.83 -115.46 -83.06
C GLN A 1214 55.24 -116.79 -82.59
N VAL A 1215 54.36 -117.40 -83.41
CA VAL A 1215 53.81 -118.76 -83.19
C VAL A 1215 53.80 -119.54 -84.51
N LYS A 1216 54.33 -120.77 -84.53
CA LYS A 1216 54.44 -121.62 -85.73
C LYS A 1216 53.16 -122.41 -85.95
N LEU A 1217 52.55 -122.31 -87.13
CA LEU A 1217 51.31 -122.99 -87.50
C LEU A 1217 51.61 -124.25 -88.30
N THR A 1218 51.23 -125.41 -87.76
CA THR A 1218 51.44 -126.75 -88.38
C THR A 1218 50.17 -127.51 -88.64
#